data_AF-A0A2V3IKJ9-F1
#
_entry.id   AF-A0A2V3IKJ9-F1
#
_cell.length_a   1.000
_cell.length_b   1.000
_cell.length_c   1.000
_cell.angle_alpha   90.00
_cell.angle_beta   90.00
_cell.angle_gamma   90.00
#
_symmetry.space_group_name_H-M   'P 1'
#
loop_
_entity.id
_entity.type
_entity.pdbx_description
1 polymer ?
#
loop_
_entity_poly.entity_id
_entity_poly.type
_entity_poly.pdbx_seq_one_letter_code
_entity_poly.pdbx_strand_id
1 'polypeptide(L)'
;MSLITPANSGLKRLTFAPSSTQEPFTRPTPSPYTPSARRRSGSLSVSGVPQSEHQGNGPVNLSRDFSKAEEAERYINGDLITFMRGLAIDTVSAFHKSSTIASPIESATEYVTQLITGLREQINISDELAKATSLRPSCRNVLRRLNTQLRLESNAWTLLLMAWRNEGVQSDDLCSRRLSPNFRDEVFLSGIQGYAKLQRIVEWLECIADNTLRREGGVKLRPLDDPAYRWEYTASRVANNEPISMDFPLQSENKLDNVERKAEARLSREVFRLVRAGRLSEAEEVCRAVQQPWRAAALGGGKAASCLAANGVKGQARRVWRKVAKAVAQSKDVSILPHEKAVYAALCGELEPLLAVSETYEDEAWARTSVLLDRLADKALLEGPGSDAKVEDATILQAFTECQSSGKGSELVHPDLLSGIRILQAYISLGPGISSKHLSELFENLASVAEVAQHQEAEWLSRFVSQICLFFKYSGRLDDVDLDSKIFDNFDRGVQCYAHLVIKMDLDKEEKSIRQRTILRPRPLVYAAASYFLAELRNPELTIETYVVLLAASLRHDFRQEKMEAGEKTIPGAEFDDRRTLCLASAGQCFKTEVLQQLVVRAVDVVWEDILPSNQLSRSVTDLPWQGEVSEADELIVRAIRFLTFPAFTNVTEAIRRITKAARLFFLAGRRKSAKYAIEWFPKDVLHHLREEMCWEALREFKSWVAYHDALERHHQWNVFHGSNRPLPPPDHVLQAAKARPGNANYAEQSSAKVMVQDYEQSVSEFESVCAKKRKVAVESLKSALLFEKGWMQDEKKYDANGMTEMKESESERQSELEAVRKFAVPQLVMLLHQALHDSGLYSEAMELANVVAAEEFKLFNSFGAAEMRAFLARIASSSIAVADQSVKAQGLQRPYEGTFFEELQS
;
A
#
# COMPACT_ATOMS: atom_id res chain seq x y z
N MET A 1 6.71 52.93 36.47
CA MET A 1 7.70 52.84 37.56
C MET A 1 8.01 51.36 37.73
N SER A 2 8.94 50.79 36.97
CA SER A 2 10.39 50.76 37.21
C SER A 2 10.79 50.01 38.48
N LEU A 3 11.79 49.14 38.30
CA LEU A 3 12.76 48.62 39.27
C LEU A 3 12.40 47.24 39.89
N ILE A 4 13.29 46.26 40.08
CA ILE A 4 14.73 46.07 39.84
C ILE A 4 14.98 44.56 40.03
N THR A 5 15.86 43.95 39.24
CA THR A 5 16.55 42.68 39.55
C THR A 5 17.75 42.90 40.47
N PRO A 6 18.14 41.92 41.31
CA PRO A 6 19.57 41.70 41.49
C PRO A 6 20.00 40.23 41.32
N ALA A 7 21.31 40.09 41.18
CA ALA A 7 22.04 39.01 40.52
C ALA A 7 22.59 37.92 41.45
N ASN A 8 23.09 36.88 40.77
CA ASN A 8 23.77 35.65 41.21
C ASN A 8 24.88 35.75 42.28
N SER A 9 24.93 34.72 43.13
CA SER A 9 26.11 33.90 43.53
C SER A 9 25.63 32.91 44.61
N GLY A 10 25.97 31.63 44.75
CA GLY A 10 26.84 30.67 44.07
C GLY A 10 27.01 29.47 45.03
N LEU A 11 27.04 28.25 44.46
CA LEU A 11 27.52 26.97 45.03
C LEU A 11 26.54 26.00 45.75
N LYS A 12 26.17 24.97 44.96
CA LYS A 12 26.22 23.51 45.23
C LYS A 12 25.25 22.90 46.24
N ARG A 13 24.21 22.22 45.71
CA ARG A 13 23.86 20.83 46.10
C ARG A 13 23.18 20.10 44.95
N LEU A 14 23.55 18.83 44.82
CA LEU A 14 23.16 17.85 43.80
C LEU A 14 21.64 17.61 43.77
N THR A 15 21.06 17.53 42.56
CA THR A 15 19.75 16.89 42.33
C THR A 15 19.77 16.09 41.04
N PHE A 16 19.23 14.88 41.16
CA PHE A 16 19.16 13.82 40.15
C PHE A 16 18.30 14.22 38.93
N ALA A 17 18.73 13.77 37.75
CA ALA A 17 18.00 13.89 36.50
C ALA A 17 16.79 12.93 36.44
N PRO A 18 15.62 13.34 35.94
CA PRO A 18 14.65 12.42 35.36
C PRO A 18 14.92 12.25 33.86
N SER A 19 14.83 10.99 33.44
CA SER A 19 15.10 10.45 32.10
C SER A 19 14.24 11.05 30.99
N SER A 20 14.89 11.17 29.83
CA SER A 20 14.46 11.73 28.55
C SER A 20 13.23 11.06 27.92
N THR A 21 12.21 11.88 27.65
CA THR A 21 11.31 11.75 26.50
C THR A 21 12.07 12.15 25.23
N GLN A 22 12.34 11.20 24.34
CA GLN A 22 12.81 11.48 22.98
C GLN A 22 11.59 11.76 22.08
N GLU A 23 11.56 12.95 21.48
CA GLU A 23 10.64 13.33 20.39
C GLU A 23 10.90 12.48 19.13
N PRO A 24 9.88 12.05 18.36
CA PRO A 24 10.08 11.52 17.03
C PRO A 24 9.95 12.63 15.97
N PHE A 25 10.94 12.70 15.08
CA PHE A 25 10.98 13.46 13.82
C PHE A 25 10.89 14.99 13.88
N THR A 26 12.05 15.63 14.08
CA THR A 26 12.29 16.98 13.57
C THR A 26 12.23 17.01 12.04
N ARG A 27 11.65 18.09 11.48
CA ARG A 27 11.55 18.43 10.06
C ARG A 27 12.78 17.99 9.24
N PRO A 28 12.58 17.52 7.99
CA PRO A 28 13.69 17.01 7.18
C PRO A 28 14.71 18.14 6.94
N THR A 29 15.93 17.91 7.41
CA THR A 29 17.11 18.59 6.90
C THR A 29 17.25 18.25 5.41
N PRO A 30 17.76 19.18 4.58
CA PRO A 30 17.99 18.89 3.17
C PRO A 30 18.91 17.68 3.05
N SER A 31 18.50 16.78 2.16
CA SER A 31 19.19 15.54 1.84
C SER A 31 20.69 15.77 1.55
N PRO A 32 21.60 14.85 1.96
CA PRO A 32 23.03 14.92 1.64
C PRO A 32 23.35 14.78 0.14
N TYR A 33 22.34 14.72 -0.75
CA TYR A 33 22.50 14.65 -2.21
C TYR A 33 22.65 16.01 -2.91
N THR A 34 22.96 17.09 -2.21
CA THR A 34 23.42 18.33 -2.87
C THR A 34 24.93 18.26 -3.14
N PRO A 35 25.40 18.11 -4.40
CA PRO A 35 26.80 18.37 -4.72
C PRO A 35 27.08 19.85 -4.49
N SER A 36 28.11 20.11 -3.67
CA SER A 36 28.58 21.43 -3.25
C SER A 36 28.77 22.38 -4.45
N ALA A 37 27.94 23.42 -4.53
CA ALA A 37 28.16 24.53 -5.46
C ALA A 37 29.37 25.36 -5.01
N ARG A 38 30.40 25.40 -5.85
CA ARG A 38 31.51 26.36 -5.76
C ARG A 38 30.96 27.77 -5.72
N ARG A 39 31.30 28.50 -4.65
CA ARG A 39 31.16 29.95 -4.54
C ARG A 39 31.82 30.65 -5.75
N ARG A 40 31.07 31.50 -6.45
CA ARG A 40 31.61 32.70 -7.09
C ARG A 40 30.87 33.91 -6.55
N SER A 41 31.61 34.68 -5.76
CA SER A 41 31.33 36.06 -5.37
C SER A 41 31.49 36.99 -6.58
N GLY A 42 30.52 37.86 -6.81
CA GLY A 42 30.57 38.94 -7.79
C GLY A 42 29.43 39.92 -7.55
N SER A 43 29.78 41.13 -7.16
CA SER A 43 29.01 42.25 -6.59
C SER A 43 27.96 42.93 -7.49
N LEU A 44 26.86 43.34 -6.84
CA LEU A 44 26.12 44.63 -6.88
C LEU A 44 25.94 45.40 -8.22
N SER A 45 24.69 45.81 -8.50
CA SER A 45 24.29 47.22 -8.34
C SER A 45 22.76 47.41 -8.37
N VAL A 46 22.33 48.41 -7.60
CA VAL A 46 20.98 48.93 -7.39
C VAL A 46 20.79 50.16 -8.29
N SER A 47 19.59 50.35 -8.87
CA SER A 47 18.79 51.59 -8.85
C SER A 47 17.86 51.72 -10.05
N GLY A 48 16.63 52.20 -9.79
CA GLY A 48 15.69 52.66 -10.82
C GLY A 48 14.21 52.53 -10.46
N VAL A 49 13.75 53.33 -9.48
CA VAL A 49 12.31 53.61 -9.22
C VAL A 49 12.00 54.98 -9.87
N PRO A 50 10.84 55.18 -10.53
CA PRO A 50 9.70 55.87 -9.90
C PRO A 50 8.36 55.19 -10.22
N GLN A 51 7.58 54.80 -9.20
CA GLN A 51 6.50 55.55 -8.53
C GLN A 51 5.13 55.50 -9.24
N SER A 52 4.15 55.22 -8.39
CA SER A 52 2.75 54.87 -8.58
C SER A 52 1.81 56.03 -8.88
N GLU A 53 0.67 55.74 -9.51
CA GLU A 53 -0.61 56.36 -9.14
C GLU A 53 -1.71 55.28 -9.00
N HIS A 54 -2.52 55.44 -7.96
CA HIS A 54 -3.57 54.53 -7.49
C HIS A 54 -4.85 54.59 -8.34
N GLN A 55 -5.58 53.47 -8.49
CA GLN A 55 -6.94 53.23 -7.95
C GLN A 55 -7.71 52.15 -8.76
N GLY A 56 -8.06 51.06 -8.07
CA GLY A 56 -9.33 50.31 -8.21
C GLY A 56 -9.68 49.59 -9.51
N ASN A 57 -9.50 48.26 -9.55
CA ASN A 57 -10.60 47.31 -9.83
C ASN A 57 -10.14 45.83 -9.74
N GLY A 58 -10.64 45.13 -8.71
CA GLY A 58 -10.98 43.69 -8.69
C GLY A 58 -9.86 42.63 -8.69
N PRO A 59 -9.91 41.61 -7.82
CA PRO A 59 -9.07 40.43 -7.97
C PRO A 59 -9.59 39.59 -9.13
N VAL A 60 -8.74 39.30 -10.11
CA VAL A 60 -9.03 38.29 -11.14
C VAL A 60 -8.96 36.92 -10.47
N ASN A 61 -10.12 36.44 -10.00
CA ASN A 61 -10.34 35.04 -9.69
C ASN A 61 -10.27 34.24 -11.00
N LEU A 62 -9.19 33.48 -11.19
CA LEU A 62 -9.15 32.40 -12.17
C LEU A 62 -9.68 31.11 -11.51
N SER A 63 -10.95 31.11 -11.10
CA SER A 63 -11.70 29.85 -10.94
C SER A 63 -12.28 29.52 -12.31
N ARG A 64 -11.68 28.56 -13.02
CA ARG A 64 -12.37 27.92 -14.15
C ARG A 64 -13.56 27.16 -13.58
N ASP A 65 -14.76 27.70 -13.71
CA ASP A 65 -16.00 26.99 -13.40
C ASP A 65 -16.08 25.76 -14.33
N PHE A 66 -15.86 24.57 -13.77
CA PHE A 66 -16.00 23.32 -14.50
C PHE A 66 -17.48 23.08 -14.80
N SER A 67 -17.77 22.45 -15.95
CA SER A 67 -19.13 21.99 -16.19
C SER A 67 -19.46 20.87 -15.18
N LYS A 68 -20.69 20.83 -14.64
CA LYS A 68 -21.15 19.72 -13.77
C LYS A 68 -20.94 18.33 -14.37
N ALA A 69 -20.85 18.23 -15.71
CA ALA A 69 -20.54 16.98 -16.40
C ALA A 69 -19.05 16.57 -16.24
N GLU A 70 -18.13 17.52 -16.30
CA GLU A 70 -16.69 17.27 -16.08
C GLU A 70 -16.41 16.95 -14.60
N GLU A 71 -17.10 17.62 -13.68
CA GLU A 71 -17.05 17.30 -12.24
C GLU A 71 -17.53 15.87 -11.97
N ALA A 72 -18.63 15.45 -12.59
CA ALA A 72 -19.13 14.08 -12.46
C ALA A 72 -18.16 13.04 -13.03
N GLU A 73 -17.49 13.31 -14.14
CA GLU A 73 -16.47 12.40 -14.69
C GLU A 73 -15.24 12.30 -13.78
N ARG A 74 -14.78 13.40 -13.18
CA ARG A 74 -13.70 13.36 -12.18
C ARG A 74 -14.09 12.60 -10.92
N TYR A 75 -15.31 12.82 -10.43
CA TYR A 75 -15.89 12.12 -9.30
C TYR A 75 -15.88 10.60 -9.50
N ILE A 76 -16.32 10.13 -10.67
CA ILE A 76 -16.34 8.70 -11.04
C ILE A 76 -14.91 8.14 -11.19
N ASN A 77 -14.00 8.90 -11.80
CA ASN A 77 -12.67 8.40 -12.19
C ASN A 77 -11.63 8.42 -11.05
N GLY A 78 -11.91 9.06 -9.92
CA GLY A 78 -10.96 9.03 -8.80
C GLY A 78 -11.37 9.77 -7.54
N ASP A 79 -12.08 10.90 -7.62
CA ASP A 79 -12.23 11.79 -6.45
C ASP A 79 -12.97 11.10 -5.29
N LEU A 80 -14.01 10.31 -5.58
CA LEU A 80 -14.71 9.54 -4.56
C LEU A 80 -13.77 8.54 -3.86
N ILE A 81 -13.00 7.76 -4.61
CA ILE A 81 -12.08 6.77 -4.05
C ILE A 81 -10.99 7.45 -3.22
N THR A 82 -10.42 8.55 -3.72
CA THR A 82 -9.43 9.36 -3.01
C THR A 82 -10.01 9.91 -1.70
N PHE A 83 -11.23 10.45 -1.72
CA PHE A 83 -11.91 10.93 -0.51
C PHE A 83 -12.15 9.80 0.50
N MET A 84 -12.70 8.66 0.06
CA MET A 84 -12.99 7.54 0.96
C MET A 84 -11.73 6.91 1.57
N ARG A 85 -10.61 6.88 0.82
CA ARG A 85 -9.30 6.47 1.36
C ARG A 85 -8.78 7.45 2.40
N GLY A 86 -8.85 8.75 2.11
CA GLY A 86 -8.46 9.81 3.05
C GLY A 86 -9.25 9.70 4.35
N LEU A 87 -10.58 9.63 4.25
CA LEU A 87 -11.46 9.43 5.40
C LEU A 87 -11.09 8.17 6.21
N ALA A 88 -10.80 7.05 5.54
CA ALA A 88 -10.36 5.83 6.22
C ALA A 88 -9.02 6.00 6.95
N ILE A 89 -8.03 6.65 6.33
CA ILE A 89 -6.74 6.93 6.96
C ILE A 89 -6.91 7.85 8.18
N ASP A 90 -7.66 8.94 8.01
CA ASP A 90 -7.91 9.93 9.07
C ASP A 90 -8.52 9.25 10.29
N THR A 91 -9.46 8.33 10.06
CA THR A 91 -10.10 7.58 11.15
C THR A 91 -9.16 6.61 11.88
N VAL A 92 -8.31 5.87 11.17
CA VAL A 92 -7.31 5.00 11.83
C VAL A 92 -6.30 5.84 12.60
N SER A 93 -5.87 6.97 12.03
CA SER A 93 -4.98 7.91 12.71
C SER A 93 -5.60 8.51 13.97
N ALA A 94 -6.92 8.74 13.96
CA ALA A 94 -7.66 9.23 15.12
C ALA A 94 -7.68 8.20 16.25
N PHE A 95 -7.85 6.91 15.93
CA PHE A 95 -7.76 5.82 16.91
C PHE A 95 -6.38 5.73 17.57
N HIS A 96 -5.30 5.85 16.79
CA HIS A 96 -3.94 5.88 17.36
C HIS A 96 -3.76 7.04 18.33
N LYS A 97 -4.37 8.21 18.06
CA LYS A 97 -4.30 9.38 18.95
C LYS A 97 -5.21 9.25 20.18
N SER A 98 -6.43 8.73 20.02
CA SER A 98 -7.46 8.70 21.07
C SER A 98 -7.28 7.60 22.11
N SER A 99 -6.55 6.53 21.77
CA SER A 99 -6.21 5.39 22.64
C SER A 99 -5.52 5.76 23.97
N THR A 100 -5.14 7.02 24.17
CA THR A 100 -4.46 7.51 25.37
C THR A 100 -5.35 8.32 26.34
N ILE A 101 -6.56 8.77 25.95
CA ILE A 101 -7.30 9.81 26.71
C ILE A 101 -8.79 9.53 26.94
N ALA A 102 -9.51 8.87 26.01
CA ALA A 102 -10.97 8.70 26.08
C ALA A 102 -11.40 7.26 26.41
N SER A 103 -12.67 7.06 26.83
CA SER A 103 -13.20 5.70 26.95
C SER A 103 -13.26 5.02 25.57
N PRO A 104 -12.82 3.75 25.43
CA PRO A 104 -12.74 3.07 24.12
C PRO A 104 -14.05 3.07 23.33
N ILE A 105 -15.18 3.00 24.05
CA ILE A 105 -16.52 2.95 23.45
C ILE A 105 -16.93 4.32 22.89
N GLU A 106 -16.70 5.42 23.62
CA GLU A 106 -17.04 6.77 23.15
C GLU A 106 -16.24 7.13 21.90
N SER A 107 -14.92 6.84 21.91
CA SER A 107 -14.07 7.07 20.74
C SER A 107 -14.54 6.26 19.52
N ALA A 108 -14.97 5.01 19.73
CA ALA A 108 -15.49 4.17 18.64
C ALA A 108 -16.83 4.68 18.09
N THR A 109 -17.70 5.26 18.93
CA THR A 109 -18.97 5.85 18.47
C THR A 109 -18.79 7.17 17.73
N GLU A 110 -17.83 8.01 18.15
CA GLU A 110 -17.48 9.24 17.44
C GLU A 110 -16.92 8.90 16.04
N TYR A 111 -16.07 7.89 15.96
CA TYR A 111 -15.56 7.36 14.70
C TYR A 111 -16.67 6.95 13.72
N VAL A 112 -17.62 6.10 14.15
CA VAL A 112 -18.72 5.67 13.27
C VAL A 112 -19.56 6.87 12.83
N THR A 113 -19.73 7.87 13.72
CA THR A 113 -20.46 9.10 13.39
C THR A 113 -19.75 9.90 12.31
N GLN A 114 -18.42 10.07 12.40
CA GLN A 114 -17.61 10.74 11.38
C GLN A 114 -17.67 10.03 10.01
N LEU A 115 -17.66 8.69 10.00
CA LEU A 115 -17.83 7.92 8.77
C LEU A 115 -19.22 8.12 8.14
N ILE A 116 -20.28 8.09 8.96
CA ILE A 116 -21.64 8.32 8.49
C ILE A 116 -21.78 9.74 7.92
N THR A 117 -21.19 10.75 8.56
CA THR A 117 -21.24 12.14 8.04
C THR A 117 -20.52 12.25 6.69
N GLY A 118 -19.31 11.69 6.57
CA GLY A 118 -18.56 11.70 5.31
C GLY A 118 -19.29 10.96 4.18
N LEU A 119 -19.90 9.80 4.47
CA LEU A 119 -20.71 9.07 3.50
C LEU A 119 -21.95 9.87 3.05
N ARG A 120 -22.64 10.55 3.98
CA ARG A 120 -23.80 11.38 3.65
C ARG A 120 -23.44 12.56 2.76
N GLU A 121 -22.29 13.19 2.99
CA GLU A 121 -21.77 14.26 2.12
C GLU A 121 -21.55 13.74 0.70
N GLN A 122 -20.90 12.59 0.54
CA GLN A 122 -20.67 11.99 -0.79
C GLN A 122 -21.97 11.55 -1.46
N ILE A 123 -22.97 11.06 -0.70
CA ILE A 123 -24.30 10.75 -1.22
C ILE A 123 -24.97 12.02 -1.76
N ASN A 124 -24.92 13.13 -1.03
CA ASN A 124 -25.50 14.40 -1.46
C ASN A 124 -24.82 14.94 -2.72
N ILE A 125 -23.48 14.90 -2.78
CA ILE A 125 -22.71 15.29 -3.97
C ILE A 125 -23.11 14.42 -5.16
N SER A 126 -23.19 13.10 -4.98
CA SER A 126 -23.60 12.17 -6.02
C SER A 126 -25.04 12.43 -6.52
N ASP A 127 -25.97 12.73 -5.63
CA ASP A 127 -27.36 13.07 -5.97
C ASP A 127 -27.44 14.39 -6.76
N GLU A 128 -26.65 15.40 -6.38
CA GLU A 128 -26.57 16.68 -7.11
C GLU A 128 -25.97 16.52 -8.51
N LEU A 129 -24.90 15.74 -8.64
CA LEU A 129 -24.28 15.44 -9.93
C LEU A 129 -25.22 14.64 -10.84
N ALA A 130 -26.04 13.74 -10.28
CA ALA A 130 -27.00 12.94 -11.04
C ALA A 130 -28.14 13.78 -11.66
N LYS A 131 -28.46 14.95 -11.07
CA LYS A 131 -29.47 15.90 -11.59
C LYS A 131 -28.99 16.69 -12.81
N ALA A 132 -27.69 16.66 -13.14
CA ALA A 132 -27.16 17.38 -14.30
C ALA A 132 -27.79 16.88 -15.61
N THR A 133 -28.35 17.79 -16.41
CA THR A 133 -29.01 17.49 -17.69
C THR A 133 -28.03 17.14 -18.80
N SER A 134 -26.80 17.67 -18.73
CA SER A 134 -25.71 17.46 -19.69
C SER A 134 -25.00 16.11 -19.56
N LEU A 135 -25.39 15.27 -18.60
CA LEU A 135 -24.68 14.02 -18.29
C LEU A 135 -24.99 12.90 -19.30
N ARG A 136 -23.94 12.19 -19.76
CA ARG A 136 -24.10 10.99 -20.59
C ARG A 136 -24.87 9.88 -19.84
N PRO A 137 -25.73 9.10 -20.51
CA PRO A 137 -26.48 8.01 -19.87
C PRO A 137 -25.59 6.96 -19.17
N SER A 138 -24.42 6.66 -19.75
CA SER A 138 -23.43 5.75 -19.16
C SER A 138 -22.92 6.26 -17.80
N CYS A 139 -22.48 7.52 -17.73
CA CYS A 139 -22.05 8.15 -16.49
C CYS A 139 -23.17 8.20 -15.45
N ARG A 140 -24.41 8.45 -15.88
CA ARG A 140 -25.58 8.46 -14.98
C ARG A 140 -25.84 7.08 -14.36
N ASN A 141 -25.66 6.00 -15.11
CA ASN A 141 -25.79 4.64 -14.59
C ASN A 141 -24.67 4.29 -13.59
N VAL A 142 -23.43 4.72 -13.86
CA VAL A 142 -22.31 4.55 -12.93
C VAL A 142 -22.55 5.34 -11.63
N LEU A 143 -22.99 6.60 -11.71
CA LEU A 143 -23.35 7.39 -10.53
C LEU A 143 -24.46 6.73 -9.72
N ARG A 144 -25.52 6.23 -10.37
CA ARG A 144 -26.59 5.49 -9.68
C ARG A 144 -26.04 4.27 -8.94
N ARG A 145 -25.13 3.50 -9.57
CA ARG A 145 -24.48 2.35 -8.94
C ARG A 145 -23.66 2.75 -7.71
N LEU A 146 -22.80 3.77 -7.83
CA LEU A 146 -22.00 4.29 -6.73
C LEU A 146 -22.88 4.80 -5.58
N ASN A 147 -23.96 5.52 -5.91
CA ASN A 147 -24.92 6.04 -4.95
C ASN A 147 -25.61 4.91 -4.18
N THR A 148 -26.02 3.83 -4.86
CA THR A 148 -26.54 2.63 -4.19
C THR A 148 -25.51 2.01 -3.24
N GLN A 149 -24.24 1.89 -3.65
CA GLN A 149 -23.16 1.34 -2.80
C GLN A 149 -22.94 2.21 -1.54
N LEU A 150 -22.82 3.52 -1.70
CA LEU A 150 -22.64 4.46 -0.58
C LEU A 150 -23.79 4.40 0.41
N ARG A 151 -25.03 4.22 -0.08
CA ARG A 151 -26.21 4.06 0.78
C ARG A 151 -26.21 2.74 1.53
N LEU A 152 -25.86 1.63 0.87
CA LEU A 152 -25.74 0.32 1.54
C LEU A 152 -24.71 0.39 2.66
N GLU A 153 -23.56 1.01 2.40
CA GLU A 153 -22.51 1.23 3.40
C GLU A 153 -22.99 2.14 4.54
N SER A 154 -23.59 3.30 4.21
CA SER A 154 -24.12 4.23 5.21
C SER A 154 -25.21 3.60 6.08
N ASN A 155 -26.06 2.75 5.50
CA ASN A 155 -27.11 2.03 6.23
C ASN A 155 -26.49 1.00 7.18
N ALA A 156 -25.44 0.30 6.75
CA ALA A 156 -24.75 -0.68 7.58
C ALA A 156 -23.98 -0.01 8.74
N TRP A 157 -23.34 1.14 8.52
CA TRP A 157 -22.75 1.93 9.61
C TRP A 157 -23.80 2.47 10.58
N THR A 158 -24.96 2.90 10.06
CA THR A 158 -26.08 3.34 10.90
C THR A 158 -26.60 2.19 11.75
N LEU A 159 -26.69 0.97 11.21
CA LEU A 159 -27.02 -0.24 11.97
C LEU A 159 -25.99 -0.49 13.07
N LEU A 160 -24.70 -0.44 12.77
CA LEU A 160 -23.64 -0.62 13.76
C LEU A 160 -23.78 0.40 14.89
N LEU A 161 -24.01 1.68 14.56
CA LEU A 161 -24.21 2.71 15.57
C LEU A 161 -25.44 2.42 16.42
N MET A 162 -26.58 2.03 15.83
CA MET A 162 -27.86 1.82 16.53
C MET A 162 -27.88 0.52 17.36
N ALA A 163 -27.41 -0.60 16.80
CA ALA A 163 -27.38 -1.88 17.48
C ALA A 163 -26.46 -1.86 18.71
N TRP A 164 -25.39 -1.06 18.65
CA TRP A 164 -24.33 -1.04 19.66
C TRP A 164 -24.30 0.22 20.54
N ARG A 165 -25.39 1.01 20.59
CA ARG A 165 -25.54 2.12 21.56
C ARG A 165 -25.65 1.60 23.00
N ASN A 166 -25.06 2.35 23.92
CA ASN A 166 -25.22 2.14 25.36
C ASN A 166 -26.54 2.72 25.90
N GLU A 167 -27.11 3.75 25.25
CA GLU A 167 -28.34 4.42 25.67
C GLU A 167 -29.63 3.78 25.11
N GLY A 168 -30.76 4.09 25.75
CA GLY A 168 -32.11 3.69 25.34
C GLY A 168 -32.62 4.40 24.09
N VAL A 169 -33.79 3.96 23.62
CA VAL A 169 -34.45 4.41 22.38
C VAL A 169 -34.75 5.91 22.43
N GLN A 170 -34.42 6.64 21.35
CA GLN A 170 -34.50 8.12 21.31
C GLN A 170 -35.80 8.68 20.70
N SER A 171 -36.58 7.91 19.94
CA SER A 171 -37.75 8.43 19.21
C SER A 171 -39.09 7.96 19.78
N ASP A 172 -39.93 8.91 20.21
CA ASP A 172 -41.24 8.65 20.82
C ASP A 172 -42.32 8.24 19.82
N ASP A 173 -42.12 8.51 18.52
CA ASP A 173 -43.10 8.25 17.46
C ASP A 173 -42.99 6.86 16.80
N LEU A 174 -41.99 6.06 17.20
CA LEU A 174 -41.69 4.78 16.53
C LEU A 174 -42.82 3.76 16.64
N CYS A 175 -42.95 2.99 15.57
CA CYS A 175 -43.83 1.84 15.51
C CYS A 175 -43.37 0.74 16.50
N SER A 176 -42.08 0.63 16.80
CA SER A 176 -41.57 -0.30 17.81
C SER A 176 -41.99 0.02 19.25
N ARG A 177 -42.27 1.30 19.59
CA ARG A 177 -42.80 1.73 20.91
C ARG A 177 -44.31 1.54 21.05
N ARG A 178 -45.00 1.10 20.00
CA ARG A 178 -46.46 0.87 20.03
C ARG A 178 -46.86 -0.09 21.14
N LEU A 179 -46.04 -1.08 21.49
CA LEU A 179 -46.42 -2.26 22.29
C LEU A 179 -46.60 -2.01 23.79
N SER A 180 -46.02 -0.94 24.33
CA SER A 180 -46.06 -0.66 25.77
C SER A 180 -47.20 0.30 26.14
N PRO A 181 -48.24 -0.12 26.89
CA PRO A 181 -49.34 0.74 27.31
C PRO A 181 -48.94 1.86 28.29
N ASN A 182 -47.88 1.66 29.07
CA ASN A 182 -47.35 2.65 30.02
C ASN A 182 -45.84 2.44 30.23
N PHE A 183 -45.13 3.46 30.74
CA PHE A 183 -43.69 3.38 31.06
C PHE A 183 -43.27 2.13 31.85
N ARG A 184 -44.10 1.62 32.76
CA ARG A 184 -43.79 0.39 33.53
C ARG A 184 -43.71 -0.86 32.65
N ASP A 185 -44.59 -0.98 31.67
CA ASP A 185 -44.61 -2.10 30.73
C ASP A 185 -43.40 -1.98 29.77
N GLU A 186 -42.92 -0.76 29.48
CA GLU A 186 -41.74 -0.51 28.65
C GLU A 186 -40.46 -0.93 29.39
N VAL A 187 -40.36 -0.55 30.66
CA VAL A 187 -39.27 -1.00 31.53
C VAL A 187 -39.27 -2.53 31.68
N PHE A 188 -40.44 -3.13 31.87
CA PHE A 188 -40.57 -4.60 31.94
C PHE A 188 -40.12 -5.29 30.64
N LEU A 189 -40.63 -4.84 29.48
CA LEU A 189 -40.25 -5.40 28.18
C LEU A 189 -38.77 -5.20 27.86
N SER A 190 -38.19 -4.06 28.25
CA SER A 190 -36.76 -3.78 28.05
C SER A 190 -35.83 -4.75 28.80
N GLY A 191 -36.31 -5.34 29.90
CA GLY A 191 -35.59 -6.37 30.66
C GLY A 191 -35.60 -7.76 30.03
N ILE A 192 -36.39 -7.97 28.97
CA ILE A 192 -36.52 -9.26 28.30
C ILE A 192 -35.36 -9.51 27.36
N GLN A 193 -34.76 -10.69 27.45
CA GLN A 193 -33.64 -11.10 26.60
C GLN A 193 -34.03 -11.07 25.12
N GLY A 194 -33.32 -10.25 24.34
CA GLY A 194 -33.52 -10.10 22.90
C GLY A 194 -34.54 -9.03 22.49
N TYR A 195 -35.35 -8.51 23.41
CA TYR A 195 -36.36 -7.48 23.08
C TYR A 195 -35.73 -6.17 22.59
N ALA A 196 -34.76 -5.64 23.36
CA ALA A 196 -34.05 -4.42 22.99
C ALA A 196 -33.26 -4.58 21.67
N LYS A 197 -32.75 -5.79 21.38
CA LYS A 197 -32.07 -6.09 20.11
C LYS A 197 -33.06 -5.95 18.94
N LEU A 198 -34.19 -6.66 18.99
CA LEU A 198 -35.23 -6.58 17.97
C LEU A 198 -35.78 -5.17 17.79
N GLN A 199 -35.98 -4.44 18.89
CA GLN A 199 -36.46 -3.06 18.84
C GLN A 199 -35.52 -2.14 18.06
N ARG A 200 -34.20 -2.24 18.29
CA ARG A 200 -33.18 -1.46 17.56
C ARG A 200 -33.13 -1.83 16.07
N ILE A 201 -33.32 -3.11 15.73
CA ILE A 201 -33.37 -3.57 14.34
C ILE A 201 -34.57 -2.97 13.61
N VAL A 202 -35.74 -3.00 14.24
CA VAL A 202 -36.96 -2.40 13.68
C VAL A 202 -36.78 -0.89 13.52
N GLU A 203 -36.22 -0.20 14.52
CA GLU A 203 -35.92 1.24 14.46
C GLU A 203 -34.95 1.58 13.30
N TRP A 204 -33.91 0.79 13.12
CA TRP A 204 -32.97 0.95 12.00
C TRP A 204 -33.68 0.80 10.65
N LEU A 205 -34.51 -0.24 10.49
CA LEU A 205 -35.26 -0.47 9.25
C LEU A 205 -36.31 0.62 9.00
N GLU A 206 -36.94 1.16 10.04
CA GLU A 206 -37.85 2.32 9.94
C GLU A 206 -37.10 3.58 9.53
N CYS A 207 -35.89 3.81 10.07
CA CYS A 207 -35.03 4.93 9.68
C CYS A 207 -34.64 4.86 8.19
N ILE A 208 -34.31 3.68 7.67
CA ILE A 208 -34.04 3.49 6.23
C ILE A 208 -35.27 3.87 5.38
N ALA A 209 -36.46 3.46 5.82
CA ALA A 209 -37.70 3.78 5.14
C ALA A 209 -38.03 5.28 5.19
N ASP A 210 -37.82 5.96 6.33
CA ASP A 210 -38.00 7.42 6.44
C ASP A 210 -37.05 8.19 5.53
N ASN A 211 -35.77 7.81 5.50
CA ASN A 211 -34.78 8.41 4.60
C ASN A 211 -35.19 8.25 3.13
N THR A 212 -35.73 7.08 2.77
CA THR A 212 -36.24 6.80 1.42
C THR A 212 -37.48 7.65 1.11
N LEU A 213 -38.40 7.79 2.06
CA LEU A 213 -39.60 8.62 1.94
C LEU A 213 -39.25 10.09 1.71
N ARG A 214 -38.35 10.66 2.53
CA ARG A 214 -37.89 12.06 2.40
C ARG A 214 -37.25 12.31 1.05
N ARG A 215 -36.39 11.39 0.58
CA ARG A 215 -35.72 11.49 -0.73
C ARG A 215 -36.71 11.52 -1.89
N GLU A 216 -37.79 10.78 -1.79
CA GLU A 216 -38.81 10.73 -2.84
C GLU A 216 -39.75 11.95 -2.88
N GLY A 217 -39.49 12.97 -2.05
CA GLY A 217 -40.33 14.16 -1.92
C GLY A 217 -41.47 14.00 -0.91
N GLY A 218 -41.40 12.98 -0.05
CA GLY A 218 -42.42 12.70 0.95
C GLY A 218 -43.65 12.00 0.38
N VAL A 219 -44.80 12.30 0.97
CA VAL A 219 -46.10 11.68 0.68
C VAL A 219 -46.63 12.15 -0.67
N LYS A 220 -46.89 11.21 -1.58
CA LYS A 220 -47.33 11.50 -2.97
C LYS A 220 -48.85 11.47 -3.11
N LEU A 221 -49.53 12.38 -2.43
CA LEU A 221 -50.99 12.54 -2.53
C LEU A 221 -51.39 13.65 -3.50
N ARG A 222 -52.64 13.59 -3.96
CA ARG A 222 -53.31 14.72 -4.62
C ARG A 222 -53.61 15.80 -3.58
N PRO A 223 -54.05 17.01 -4.00
CA PRO A 223 -54.57 18.01 -3.07
C PRO A 223 -55.51 17.37 -2.05
N LEU A 224 -55.28 17.66 -0.76
CA LEU A 224 -55.92 16.96 0.36
C LEU A 224 -57.44 17.20 0.40
N ASP A 225 -57.90 18.25 -0.28
CA ASP A 225 -59.28 18.64 -0.49
C ASP A 225 -59.98 17.92 -1.67
N ASP A 226 -59.27 17.06 -2.42
CA ASP A 226 -59.84 16.30 -3.55
C ASP A 226 -61.11 15.54 -3.10
N PRO A 227 -62.30 15.84 -3.68
CA PRO A 227 -63.57 15.16 -3.44
C PRO A 227 -63.48 13.63 -3.46
N ALA A 228 -62.55 13.08 -4.25
CA ALA A 228 -62.39 11.64 -4.42
C ALA A 228 -62.03 10.92 -3.11
N TYR A 229 -61.37 11.60 -2.16
CA TYR A 229 -61.02 10.99 -0.90
C TYR A 229 -62.19 10.92 0.10
N ARG A 230 -63.21 11.76 -0.08
CA ARG A 230 -64.40 11.83 0.78
C ARG A 230 -65.58 11.02 0.23
N TRP A 231 -65.31 10.27 -0.84
CA TRP A 231 -66.28 9.49 -1.60
C TRP A 231 -67.48 10.31 -2.10
N GLU A 232 -67.26 11.59 -2.43
CA GLU A 232 -68.34 12.52 -2.82
C GLU A 232 -69.01 12.15 -4.15
N TYR A 233 -68.29 11.54 -5.09
CA TYR A 233 -68.88 11.10 -6.36
C TYR A 233 -69.83 9.92 -6.15
N THR A 234 -69.46 8.95 -5.30
CA THR A 234 -70.38 7.87 -4.94
C THR A 234 -71.54 8.39 -4.08
N ALA A 235 -71.28 9.30 -3.14
CA ALA A 235 -72.30 9.97 -2.32
C ALA A 235 -73.33 10.72 -3.16
N SER A 236 -72.89 11.44 -4.21
CA SER A 236 -73.78 12.15 -5.12
C SER A 236 -74.74 11.21 -5.86
N ARG A 237 -74.30 9.98 -6.16
CA ARG A 237 -75.07 9.00 -6.94
C ARG A 237 -75.99 8.14 -6.09
N VAL A 238 -75.58 7.80 -4.88
CA VAL A 238 -76.25 6.78 -4.04
C VAL A 238 -76.95 7.40 -2.83
N ALA A 239 -76.49 8.56 -2.35
CA ALA A 239 -76.92 9.15 -1.09
C ALA A 239 -77.25 10.66 -1.21
N ASN A 240 -77.50 11.20 -2.41
CA ASN A 240 -77.82 12.62 -2.63
C ASN A 240 -76.84 13.60 -1.96
N ASN A 241 -75.53 13.33 -2.05
CA ASN A 241 -74.43 14.06 -1.40
C ASN A 241 -74.36 13.94 0.13
N GLU A 242 -75.13 13.05 0.75
CA GLU A 242 -74.93 12.73 2.16
C GLU A 242 -73.67 11.85 2.35
N PRO A 243 -72.90 12.06 3.43
CA PRO A 243 -71.72 11.25 3.71
C PRO A 243 -72.05 9.76 3.79
N ILE A 244 -71.32 8.96 3.02
CA ILE A 244 -71.47 7.50 3.00
C ILE A 244 -70.69 6.87 4.17
N SER A 245 -71.25 5.81 4.77
CA SER A 245 -70.60 5.04 5.83
C SER A 245 -69.30 4.36 5.36
N MET A 246 -68.32 4.23 6.26
CA MET A 246 -67.04 3.56 5.99
C MET A 246 -67.20 2.10 5.51
N ASP A 247 -68.26 1.41 5.92
CA ASP A 247 -68.53 0.01 5.58
C ASP A 247 -69.26 -0.14 4.24
N PHE A 248 -69.59 0.97 3.57
CA PHE A 248 -70.30 0.94 2.30
C PHE A 248 -69.64 0.05 1.25
N PRO A 249 -68.32 0.09 1.01
CA PRO A 249 -67.66 -0.78 0.02
C PRO A 249 -67.60 -2.26 0.41
N LEU A 250 -67.92 -2.60 1.67
CA LEU A 250 -67.91 -3.98 2.18
C LEU A 250 -69.24 -4.70 1.93
N GLN A 251 -70.30 -3.96 1.58
CA GLN A 251 -71.60 -4.53 1.26
C GLN A 251 -71.61 -5.07 -0.17
N SER A 252 -72.13 -6.29 -0.37
CA SER A 252 -71.94 -7.09 -1.60
C SER A 252 -72.44 -6.45 -2.92
N GLU A 253 -73.28 -5.41 -2.85
CA GLU A 253 -73.83 -4.70 -4.02
C GLU A 253 -73.19 -3.33 -4.27
N ASN A 254 -72.38 -2.83 -3.34
CA ASN A 254 -71.88 -1.46 -3.35
C ASN A 254 -70.47 -1.39 -3.93
N LYS A 255 -70.25 -0.45 -4.84
CA LYS A 255 -68.93 -0.18 -5.44
C LYS A 255 -68.67 1.31 -5.46
N LEU A 256 -67.49 1.69 -4.98
CA LEU A 256 -67.01 3.05 -5.11
C LEU A 256 -66.75 3.39 -6.58
N ASP A 257 -66.83 4.68 -6.89
CA ASP A 257 -66.42 5.20 -8.18
C ASP A 257 -64.95 4.85 -8.47
N ASN A 258 -64.62 4.70 -9.76
CA ASN A 258 -63.26 4.35 -10.17
C ASN A 258 -62.22 5.41 -9.77
N VAL A 259 -62.58 6.69 -9.73
CA VAL A 259 -61.68 7.78 -9.31
C VAL A 259 -61.37 7.68 -7.82
N GLU A 260 -62.40 7.39 -7.03
CA GLU A 260 -62.32 7.23 -5.56
C GLU A 260 -61.56 5.96 -5.19
N ARG A 261 -61.82 4.83 -5.85
CA ARG A 261 -61.05 3.60 -5.66
C ARG A 261 -59.56 3.79 -5.94
N LYS A 262 -59.21 4.59 -6.96
CA LYS A 262 -57.80 4.96 -7.24
C LYS A 262 -57.26 5.92 -6.18
N ALA A 263 -58.08 6.80 -5.61
CA ALA A 263 -57.69 7.68 -4.51
C ALA A 263 -57.44 6.90 -3.22
N GLU A 264 -58.31 5.93 -2.88
CA GLU A 264 -58.13 4.98 -1.77
C GLU A 264 -56.87 4.14 -1.92
N ALA A 265 -56.59 3.62 -3.12
CA ALA A 265 -55.37 2.87 -3.39
C ALA A 265 -54.10 3.71 -3.19
N ARG A 266 -54.14 5.00 -3.56
CA ARG A 266 -53.02 5.93 -3.29
C ARG A 266 -52.90 6.25 -1.80
N LEU A 267 -54.02 6.58 -1.15
CA LEU A 267 -54.04 6.92 0.27
C LEU A 267 -53.55 5.77 1.14
N SER A 268 -54.09 4.57 0.96
CA SER A 268 -53.67 3.36 1.69
C SER A 268 -52.19 3.03 1.49
N ARG A 269 -51.67 3.19 0.27
CA ARG A 269 -50.23 3.02 -0.01
C ARG A 269 -49.37 4.03 0.75
N GLU A 270 -49.71 5.31 0.68
CA GLU A 270 -48.91 6.35 1.35
C GLU A 270 -49.03 6.29 2.88
N VAL A 271 -50.20 5.93 3.41
CA VAL A 271 -50.38 5.62 4.85
C VAL A 271 -49.50 4.44 5.25
N PHE A 272 -49.46 3.36 4.47
CA PHE A 272 -48.56 2.24 4.72
C PHE A 272 -47.08 2.67 4.72
N ARG A 273 -46.66 3.53 3.78
CA ARG A 273 -45.29 4.05 3.74
C ARG A 273 -44.93 4.86 4.99
N LEU A 274 -45.86 5.67 5.51
CA LEU A 274 -45.66 6.39 6.77
C LEU A 274 -45.56 5.44 7.96
N VAL A 275 -46.41 4.42 8.04
CA VAL A 275 -46.33 3.38 9.08
C VAL A 275 -45.00 2.62 8.99
N ARG A 276 -44.57 2.25 7.78
CA ARG A 276 -43.29 1.58 7.52
C ARG A 276 -42.07 2.44 7.89
N ALA A 277 -42.20 3.76 7.83
CA ALA A 277 -41.20 4.74 8.25
C ALA A 277 -41.26 5.07 9.75
N GLY A 278 -42.13 4.40 10.52
CA GLY A 278 -42.31 4.70 11.94
C GLY A 278 -42.99 6.05 12.22
N ARG A 279 -43.64 6.69 11.23
CA ARG A 279 -44.32 7.99 11.36
C ARG A 279 -45.83 7.83 11.50
N LEU A 280 -46.25 7.13 12.54
CA LEU A 280 -47.66 6.81 12.75
C LEU A 280 -48.52 8.07 13.03
N SER A 281 -47.96 9.05 13.73
CA SER A 281 -48.63 10.32 14.01
C SER A 281 -48.94 11.10 12.73
N GLU A 282 -48.00 11.19 11.81
CA GLU A 282 -48.26 11.80 10.50
C GLU A 282 -49.23 10.98 9.64
N ALA A 283 -49.18 9.64 9.71
CA ALA A 283 -50.17 8.81 9.02
C ALA A 283 -51.60 9.13 9.46
N GLU A 284 -51.78 9.39 10.76
CA GLU A 284 -53.06 9.78 11.35
C GLU A 284 -53.46 11.20 10.92
N GLU A 285 -52.53 12.16 10.94
CA GLU A 285 -52.75 13.53 10.48
C GLU A 285 -53.13 13.59 9.00
N VAL A 286 -52.47 12.81 8.14
CA VAL A 286 -52.83 12.68 6.72
C VAL A 286 -54.25 12.16 6.57
N CYS A 287 -54.66 11.15 7.34
CA CYS A 287 -56.04 10.66 7.31
C CYS A 287 -57.05 11.72 7.76
N ARG A 288 -56.72 12.55 8.77
CA ARG A 288 -57.56 13.67 9.20
C ARG A 288 -57.64 14.77 8.16
N ALA A 289 -56.52 15.15 7.55
CA ALA A 289 -56.45 16.21 6.56
C ALA A 289 -57.25 15.87 5.30
N VAL A 290 -57.29 14.59 4.96
CA VAL A 290 -58.09 14.02 3.87
C VAL A 290 -59.57 13.78 4.26
N GLN A 291 -59.95 14.15 5.49
CA GLN A 291 -61.28 14.00 6.07
C GLN A 291 -61.80 12.54 6.16
N GLN A 292 -60.91 11.61 6.49
CA GLN A 292 -61.26 10.24 6.85
C GLN A 292 -61.03 9.98 8.35
N PRO A 293 -61.88 10.53 9.23
CA PRO A 293 -61.70 10.43 10.68
C PRO A 293 -61.78 8.99 11.19
N TRP A 294 -62.51 8.11 10.51
CA TRP A 294 -62.60 6.69 10.87
C TRP A 294 -61.25 5.98 10.75
N ARG A 295 -60.51 6.23 9.66
CA ARG A 295 -59.18 5.65 9.43
C ARG A 295 -58.16 6.22 10.41
N ALA A 296 -58.24 7.52 10.69
CA ALA A 296 -57.43 8.14 11.75
C ALA A 296 -57.71 7.51 13.13
N ALA A 297 -58.99 7.30 13.49
CA ALA A 297 -59.36 6.64 14.75
C ALA A 297 -58.86 5.18 14.81
N ALA A 298 -58.95 4.45 13.70
CA ALA A 298 -58.46 3.08 13.62
C ALA A 298 -56.93 3.01 13.81
N LEU A 299 -56.17 3.93 13.20
CA LEU A 299 -54.73 4.08 13.42
C LEU A 299 -54.39 4.48 14.86
N GLY A 300 -55.17 5.38 15.45
CA GLY A 300 -55.03 5.83 16.84
C GLY A 300 -55.12 4.69 17.85
N GLY A 301 -55.98 3.69 17.59
CA GLY A 301 -56.09 2.48 18.42
C GLY A 301 -54.81 1.61 18.47
N GLY A 302 -53.91 1.77 17.49
CA GLY A 302 -52.60 1.12 17.47
C GLY A 302 -51.53 1.80 18.33
N LYS A 303 -51.80 3.02 18.85
CA LYS A 303 -50.87 3.78 19.70
C LYS A 303 -50.93 3.33 21.17
N ALA A 304 -49.79 3.42 21.85
CA ALA A 304 -49.65 3.16 23.29
C ALA A 304 -50.66 3.97 24.15
N ALA A 305 -50.79 5.27 23.89
CA ALA A 305 -51.62 6.19 24.67
C ALA A 305 -53.14 5.97 24.56
N SER A 306 -53.62 5.24 23.55
CA SER A 306 -55.06 5.04 23.31
C SER A 306 -55.69 3.91 24.16
N CYS A 307 -54.92 3.29 25.06
CA CYS A 307 -55.33 2.10 25.82
C CYS A 307 -56.26 2.34 27.02
N LEU A 308 -56.83 3.54 27.17
CA LEU A 308 -57.92 3.80 28.11
C LEU A 308 -59.22 3.24 27.54
N ALA A 309 -59.67 2.09 28.04
CA ALA A 309 -61.04 1.66 27.80
C ALA A 309 -62.02 2.62 28.51
N ALA A 310 -63.25 2.77 27.98
CA ALA A 310 -64.29 3.64 28.55
C ALA A 310 -64.64 3.29 30.02
N ASN A 311 -64.25 2.10 30.50
CA ASN A 311 -64.41 1.63 31.88
C ASN A 311 -63.21 1.95 32.80
N GLY A 312 -62.21 2.70 32.34
CA GLY A 312 -61.01 3.06 33.11
C GLY A 312 -59.99 1.92 33.28
N VAL A 313 -60.26 0.72 32.76
CA VAL A 313 -59.36 -0.44 32.86
C VAL A 313 -58.36 -0.42 31.71
N LYS A 314 -57.10 -0.12 32.03
CA LYS A 314 -55.99 -0.07 31.07
C LYS A 314 -55.77 -1.43 30.40
N GLY A 315 -55.61 -1.45 29.07
CA GLY A 315 -55.14 -2.62 28.30
C GLY A 315 -56.22 -3.52 27.67
N GLN A 316 -57.48 -3.53 28.13
CA GLN A 316 -58.54 -4.33 27.49
C GLN A 316 -58.93 -3.78 26.10
N ALA A 317 -59.00 -2.45 25.94
CA ALA A 317 -59.32 -1.82 24.66
C ALA A 317 -58.33 -2.18 23.55
N ARG A 318 -57.03 -2.22 23.88
CA ARG A 318 -55.97 -2.60 22.93
C ARG A 318 -56.10 -4.05 22.48
N ARG A 319 -56.37 -4.98 23.41
CA ARG A 319 -56.56 -6.40 23.09
C ARG A 319 -57.75 -6.61 22.15
N VAL A 320 -58.87 -5.93 22.40
CA VAL A 320 -60.06 -5.99 21.54
C VAL A 320 -59.76 -5.37 20.18
N TRP A 321 -59.19 -4.17 20.15
CA TRP A 321 -58.79 -3.49 18.91
C TRP A 321 -57.91 -4.39 18.05
N ARG A 322 -56.91 -5.06 18.66
CA ARG A 322 -55.99 -5.93 17.95
C ARG A 322 -56.66 -7.18 17.38
N LYS A 323 -57.61 -7.79 18.11
CA LYS A 323 -58.42 -8.91 17.59
C LYS A 323 -59.19 -8.50 16.34
N VAL A 324 -59.78 -7.31 16.35
CA VAL A 324 -60.52 -6.75 15.21
C VAL A 324 -59.56 -6.42 14.05
N ALA A 325 -58.46 -5.72 14.33
CA ALA A 325 -57.44 -5.39 13.32
C ALA A 325 -56.85 -6.64 12.66
N LYS A 326 -56.64 -7.71 13.44
CA LYS A 326 -56.22 -9.01 12.93
C LYS A 326 -57.27 -9.65 12.02
N ALA A 327 -58.55 -9.59 12.38
CA ALA A 327 -59.63 -10.08 11.53
C ALA A 327 -59.70 -9.30 10.19
N VAL A 328 -59.50 -7.98 10.21
CA VAL A 328 -59.43 -7.14 9.01
C VAL A 328 -58.21 -7.49 8.15
N ALA A 329 -57.03 -7.64 8.76
CA ALA A 329 -55.79 -8.00 8.07
C ALA A 329 -55.86 -9.39 7.40
N GLN A 330 -56.53 -10.35 8.04
CA GLN A 330 -56.70 -11.72 7.53
C GLN A 330 -57.92 -11.89 6.61
N SER A 331 -58.73 -10.85 6.42
CA SER A 331 -59.92 -10.94 5.58
C SER A 331 -59.54 -11.28 4.13
N LYS A 332 -60.31 -12.19 3.52
CA LYS A 332 -60.21 -12.55 2.10
C LYS A 332 -60.99 -11.60 1.19
N ASP A 333 -61.70 -10.62 1.77
CA ASP A 333 -62.51 -9.68 1.01
C ASP A 333 -61.63 -8.82 0.10
N VAL A 334 -62.00 -8.77 -1.18
CA VAL A 334 -61.27 -8.03 -2.22
C VAL A 334 -61.51 -6.52 -2.11
N SER A 335 -62.60 -6.11 -1.45
CA SER A 335 -62.92 -4.70 -1.21
C SER A 335 -61.90 -4.00 -0.30
N ILE A 336 -61.25 -4.74 0.60
CA ILE A 336 -60.22 -4.20 1.49
C ILE A 336 -58.89 -4.21 0.74
N LEU A 337 -58.25 -3.05 0.63
CA LEU A 337 -57.05 -2.89 -0.18
C LEU A 337 -55.84 -3.62 0.45
N PRO A 338 -54.91 -4.18 -0.35
CA PRO A 338 -53.73 -4.87 0.18
C PRO A 338 -52.89 -4.02 1.14
N HIS A 339 -52.64 -2.75 0.80
CA HIS A 339 -51.90 -1.81 1.66
C HIS A 339 -52.66 -1.46 2.95
N GLU A 340 -53.99 -1.45 2.91
CA GLU A 340 -54.82 -1.24 4.10
C GLU A 340 -54.77 -2.46 5.03
N LYS A 341 -54.83 -3.69 4.48
CA LYS A 341 -54.57 -4.91 5.26
C LYS A 341 -53.18 -4.89 5.87
N ALA A 342 -52.18 -4.45 5.11
CA ALA A 342 -50.79 -4.34 5.58
C ALA A 342 -50.63 -3.31 6.71
N VAL A 343 -51.32 -2.17 6.67
CA VAL A 343 -51.34 -1.20 7.76
C VAL A 343 -51.84 -1.84 9.06
N TYR A 344 -52.98 -2.54 9.00
CA TYR A 344 -53.51 -3.22 10.18
C TYR A 344 -52.62 -4.39 10.62
N ALA A 345 -52.05 -5.14 9.68
CA ALA A 345 -51.10 -6.22 9.93
C ALA A 345 -49.84 -5.73 10.66
N ALA A 346 -49.30 -4.56 10.27
CA ALA A 346 -48.15 -3.93 10.91
C ALA A 346 -48.40 -3.52 12.35
N LEU A 347 -49.65 -3.23 12.70
CA LEU A 347 -50.06 -2.80 14.03
C LEU A 347 -50.52 -3.95 14.92
N CYS A 348 -50.90 -5.09 14.33
CA CYS A 348 -51.36 -6.28 15.04
C CYS A 348 -50.37 -7.46 15.03
N GLY A 349 -49.25 -7.37 14.33
CA GLY A 349 -48.22 -8.41 14.28
C GLY A 349 -48.59 -9.61 13.41
N GLU A 350 -49.17 -9.37 12.23
CA GLU A 350 -49.47 -10.41 11.24
C GLU A 350 -48.50 -10.36 10.05
N LEU A 351 -47.94 -11.51 9.68
CA LEU A 351 -46.83 -11.57 8.71
C LEU A 351 -47.31 -11.59 7.25
N GLU A 352 -48.26 -12.46 6.90
CA GLU A 352 -48.68 -12.69 5.52
C GLU A 352 -49.10 -11.41 4.77
N PRO A 353 -49.95 -10.52 5.34
CA PRO A 353 -50.37 -9.32 4.63
C PRO A 353 -49.24 -8.29 4.45
N LEU A 354 -48.22 -8.33 5.32
CA LEU A 354 -47.03 -7.48 5.18
C LEU A 354 -46.14 -7.98 4.04
N LEU A 355 -45.84 -9.28 4.01
CA LEU A 355 -45.05 -9.88 2.94
C LEU A 355 -45.68 -9.68 1.56
N ALA A 356 -47.02 -9.67 1.48
CA ALA A 356 -47.74 -9.42 0.24
C ALA A 356 -47.52 -8.02 -0.37
N VAL A 357 -47.09 -7.03 0.43
CA VAL A 357 -46.82 -5.65 -0.03
C VAL A 357 -45.34 -5.25 0.06
N SER A 358 -44.49 -6.09 0.67
CA SER A 358 -43.05 -5.84 0.77
C SER A 358 -42.39 -5.93 -0.60
N GLU A 359 -41.69 -4.86 -1.02
CA GLU A 359 -41.02 -4.80 -2.34
C GLU A 359 -39.50 -4.99 -2.23
N THR A 360 -38.91 -4.83 -1.04
CA THR A 360 -37.46 -4.91 -0.83
C THR A 360 -37.06 -5.87 0.28
N TYR A 361 -35.77 -6.22 0.31
CA TYR A 361 -35.17 -7.01 1.39
C TYR A 361 -35.39 -6.36 2.76
N GLU A 362 -35.22 -5.04 2.85
CA GLU A 362 -35.41 -4.28 4.08
C GLU A 362 -36.88 -4.27 4.53
N ASP A 363 -37.83 -4.26 3.59
CA ASP A 363 -39.27 -4.37 3.89
C ASP A 363 -39.66 -5.75 4.41
N GLU A 364 -39.10 -6.80 3.81
CA GLU A 364 -39.26 -8.18 4.24
C GLU A 364 -38.62 -8.45 5.61
N ALA A 365 -37.41 -7.94 5.83
CA ALA A 365 -36.73 -8.02 7.12
C ALA A 365 -37.51 -7.25 8.20
N TRP A 366 -38.05 -6.08 7.87
CA TRP A 366 -38.86 -5.28 8.79
C TRP A 366 -40.16 -6.00 9.15
N ALA A 367 -40.84 -6.59 8.18
CA ALA A 367 -42.07 -7.34 8.42
C ALA A 367 -41.83 -8.51 9.39
N ARG A 368 -40.80 -9.34 9.13
CA ARG A 368 -40.47 -10.49 9.98
C ARG A 368 -40.03 -10.05 11.38
N THR A 369 -39.13 -9.08 11.49
CA THR A 369 -38.60 -8.61 12.79
C THR A 369 -39.63 -7.86 13.61
N SER A 370 -40.51 -7.06 12.99
CA SER A 370 -41.61 -6.38 13.68
C SER A 370 -42.65 -7.35 14.22
N VAL A 371 -43.01 -8.38 13.44
CA VAL A 371 -43.94 -9.43 13.90
C VAL A 371 -43.32 -10.25 15.04
N LEU A 372 -42.03 -10.56 14.97
CA LEU A 372 -41.31 -11.23 16.06
C LEU A 372 -41.31 -10.37 17.33
N LEU A 373 -41.06 -9.06 17.20
CA LEU A 373 -41.11 -8.10 18.30
C LEU A 373 -42.50 -8.04 18.95
N ASP A 374 -43.56 -7.94 18.13
CA ASP A 374 -44.95 -7.91 18.59
C ASP A 374 -45.29 -9.20 19.36
N ARG A 375 -44.98 -10.38 18.78
CA ARG A 375 -45.22 -11.69 19.41
C ARG A 375 -44.47 -11.85 20.73
N LEU A 376 -43.23 -11.39 20.80
CA LEU A 376 -42.43 -11.44 22.02
C LEU A 376 -43.06 -10.58 23.12
N ALA A 377 -43.43 -9.34 22.80
CA ALA A 377 -44.08 -8.44 23.76
C ALA A 377 -45.40 -9.03 24.27
N ASP A 378 -46.22 -9.62 23.40
CA ASP A 378 -47.48 -10.19 23.83
C ASP A 378 -47.31 -11.36 24.77
N LYS A 379 -46.40 -12.29 24.44
CA LYS A 379 -46.13 -13.44 25.28
C LYS A 379 -45.74 -12.97 26.69
N ALA A 380 -44.85 -11.99 26.76
CA ALA A 380 -44.39 -11.43 28.02
C ALA A 380 -45.48 -10.69 28.80
N LEU A 381 -46.30 -9.87 28.12
CA LEU A 381 -47.39 -9.12 28.76
C LEU A 381 -48.58 -10.01 29.16
N LEU A 382 -48.73 -11.20 28.57
CA LEU A 382 -49.73 -12.20 28.95
C LEU A 382 -49.29 -13.01 30.16
N GLU A 383 -48.03 -13.42 30.21
CA GLU A 383 -47.47 -14.26 31.27
C GLU A 383 -47.03 -13.46 32.51
N GLY A 384 -46.71 -12.17 32.37
CA GLY A 384 -46.38 -11.27 33.47
C GLY A 384 -44.95 -11.44 34.03
N PRO A 385 -44.63 -10.86 35.20
CA PRO A 385 -43.31 -10.94 35.83
C PRO A 385 -43.04 -12.38 36.31
N GLY A 386 -42.41 -13.17 35.45
CA GLY A 386 -42.26 -14.64 35.55
C GLY A 386 -42.30 -15.35 34.20
N SER A 387 -42.51 -14.61 33.10
CA SER A 387 -42.50 -15.13 31.73
C SER A 387 -41.14 -15.70 31.29
N ASP A 388 -41.17 -16.86 30.63
CA ASP A 388 -40.04 -17.46 29.91
C ASP A 388 -39.94 -16.91 28.46
N ALA A 389 -40.50 -15.73 28.20
CA ALA A 389 -40.37 -15.05 26.92
C ALA A 389 -38.90 -14.66 26.68
N LYS A 390 -38.28 -15.27 25.66
CA LYS A 390 -36.95 -14.90 25.16
C LYS A 390 -36.92 -15.06 23.65
N VAL A 391 -36.10 -14.26 22.98
CA VAL A 391 -35.75 -14.49 21.58
C VAL A 391 -34.27 -14.78 21.51
N GLU A 392 -33.94 -15.91 20.87
CA GLU A 392 -32.57 -16.34 20.65
C GLU A 392 -32.00 -15.70 19.39
N ASP A 393 -30.70 -15.43 19.38
CA ASP A 393 -29.99 -14.83 18.26
C ASP A 393 -30.23 -15.60 16.94
N ALA A 394 -30.34 -16.93 17.01
CA ALA A 394 -30.61 -17.79 15.85
C ALA A 394 -31.96 -17.48 15.18
N THR A 395 -32.99 -17.13 15.95
CA THR A 395 -34.30 -16.73 15.42
C THR A 395 -34.24 -15.39 14.71
N ILE A 396 -33.42 -14.45 15.20
CA ILE A 396 -33.19 -13.16 14.55
C ILE A 396 -32.48 -13.38 13.22
N LEU A 397 -31.43 -14.21 13.20
CA LEU A 397 -30.70 -14.54 11.98
C LEU A 397 -31.61 -15.23 10.95
N GLN A 398 -32.47 -16.17 11.39
CA GLN A 398 -33.43 -16.84 10.52
C GLN A 398 -34.39 -15.86 9.82
N ALA A 399 -34.81 -14.80 10.52
CA ALA A 399 -35.66 -13.77 9.91
C ALA A 399 -34.97 -13.07 8.72
N PHE A 400 -33.64 -12.88 8.78
CA PHE A 400 -32.87 -12.29 7.68
C PHE A 400 -32.56 -13.29 6.56
N THR A 401 -32.36 -14.57 6.85
CA THR A 401 -32.07 -15.59 5.82
C THR A 401 -33.29 -16.00 5.01
N GLU A 402 -34.49 -15.91 5.60
CA GLU A 402 -35.75 -16.20 4.91
C GLU A 402 -36.19 -15.10 3.93
N CYS A 403 -35.51 -13.96 3.93
CA CYS A 403 -35.85 -12.83 3.05
C CYS A 403 -35.50 -13.15 1.59
N GLN A 404 -36.49 -13.08 0.69
CA GLN A 404 -36.34 -13.48 -0.72
C GLN A 404 -36.26 -12.29 -1.69
N SER A 405 -36.83 -11.14 -1.33
CA SER A 405 -36.82 -9.96 -2.19
C SER A 405 -35.41 -9.44 -2.46
N SER A 406 -35.07 -9.29 -3.74
CA SER A 406 -33.84 -8.65 -4.17
C SER A 406 -33.92 -7.12 -4.00
N GLY A 407 -35.10 -6.49 -4.09
CA GLY A 407 -35.30 -5.04 -3.89
C GLY A 407 -34.95 -4.19 -5.12
N LYS A 408 -35.55 -2.99 -5.22
CA LYS A 408 -35.33 -2.07 -6.34
C LYS A 408 -33.91 -1.49 -6.30
N GLY A 409 -33.18 -1.58 -7.42
CA GLY A 409 -31.81 -1.06 -7.55
C GLY A 409 -30.72 -2.07 -7.19
N SER A 410 -31.09 -3.29 -6.76
CA SER A 410 -30.15 -4.37 -6.48
C SER A 410 -29.49 -4.96 -7.72
N GLU A 411 -30.08 -4.76 -8.90
CA GLU A 411 -29.45 -5.07 -10.20
C GLU A 411 -28.16 -4.28 -10.45
N LEU A 412 -27.97 -3.15 -9.74
CA LEU A 412 -26.79 -2.30 -9.91
C LEU A 412 -25.57 -2.81 -9.13
N VAL A 413 -25.76 -3.74 -8.19
CA VAL A 413 -24.69 -4.30 -7.35
C VAL A 413 -24.53 -5.78 -7.70
N HIS A 414 -23.31 -6.28 -7.67
CA HIS A 414 -23.06 -7.70 -7.92
C HIS A 414 -23.78 -8.54 -6.85
N PRO A 415 -24.51 -9.62 -7.22
CA PRO A 415 -25.28 -10.43 -6.28
C PRO A 415 -24.47 -10.91 -5.07
N ASP A 416 -23.23 -11.36 -5.29
CA ASP A 416 -22.36 -11.84 -4.21
C ASP A 416 -21.92 -10.75 -3.22
N LEU A 417 -21.74 -9.51 -3.70
CA LEU A 417 -21.42 -8.39 -2.82
C LEU A 417 -22.64 -7.97 -2.00
N LEU A 418 -23.82 -8.06 -2.62
CA LEU A 418 -25.09 -7.74 -1.99
C LEU A 418 -25.49 -8.78 -0.94
N SER A 419 -25.30 -10.07 -1.21
CA SER A 419 -25.49 -11.13 -0.22
C SER A 419 -24.50 -10.99 0.92
N GLY A 420 -23.22 -10.71 0.62
CA GLY A 420 -22.18 -10.46 1.62
C GLY A 420 -22.55 -9.36 2.60
N ILE A 421 -22.90 -8.16 2.12
CA ILE A 421 -23.26 -7.05 3.02
C ILE A 421 -24.53 -7.33 3.84
N ARG A 422 -25.52 -8.06 3.29
CA ARG A 422 -26.75 -8.44 4.01
C ARG A 422 -26.46 -9.44 5.14
N ILE A 423 -25.59 -10.42 4.89
CA ILE A 423 -25.13 -11.35 5.92
C ILE A 423 -24.42 -10.56 7.04
N LEU A 424 -23.52 -9.65 6.68
CA LEU A 424 -22.84 -8.80 7.68
C LEU A 424 -23.84 -7.96 8.48
N GLN A 425 -24.85 -7.35 7.83
CA GLN A 425 -25.91 -6.62 8.52
C GLN A 425 -26.66 -7.52 9.52
N ALA A 426 -27.03 -8.75 9.13
CA ALA A 426 -27.72 -9.69 10.01
C ALA A 426 -26.90 -10.01 11.28
N TYR A 427 -25.59 -10.27 11.16
CA TYR A 427 -24.75 -10.54 12.33
C TYR A 427 -24.47 -9.28 13.17
N ILE A 428 -24.21 -8.13 12.53
CA ILE A 428 -24.01 -6.85 13.23
C ILE A 428 -25.27 -6.46 14.04
N SER A 429 -26.46 -6.83 13.54
CA SER A 429 -27.74 -6.55 14.19
C SER A 429 -27.91 -7.20 15.57
N LEU A 430 -27.17 -8.27 15.85
CA LEU A 430 -27.21 -8.97 17.14
C LEU A 430 -26.67 -8.11 18.29
N GLY A 431 -25.86 -7.09 18.00
CA GLY A 431 -25.44 -6.08 18.97
C GLY A 431 -24.63 -6.62 20.16
N PRO A 432 -24.58 -5.86 21.28
CA PRO A 432 -23.85 -6.27 22.48
C PRO A 432 -24.50 -7.50 23.11
N GLY A 433 -23.66 -8.45 23.56
CA GLY A 433 -24.11 -9.76 24.04
C GLY A 433 -24.38 -10.77 22.93
N ILE A 434 -23.67 -10.64 21.79
CA ILE A 434 -23.55 -11.71 20.79
C ILE A 434 -22.84 -12.92 21.42
N SER A 435 -23.31 -14.14 21.12
CA SER A 435 -22.64 -15.35 21.59
C SER A 435 -21.24 -15.49 20.99
N SER A 436 -20.30 -16.11 21.71
CA SER A 436 -18.93 -16.36 21.20
C SER A 436 -18.94 -17.14 19.88
N LYS A 437 -19.89 -18.07 19.71
CA LYS A 437 -20.12 -18.80 18.46
C LYS A 437 -20.48 -17.85 17.31
N HIS A 438 -21.50 -16.99 17.49
CA HIS A 438 -21.94 -16.05 16.45
C HIS A 438 -20.90 -14.96 16.19
N LEU A 439 -20.08 -14.60 17.17
CA LEU A 439 -18.94 -13.70 16.98
C LEU A 439 -17.89 -14.33 16.07
N SER A 440 -17.55 -15.61 16.28
CA SER A 440 -16.64 -16.35 15.39
C SER A 440 -17.19 -16.44 13.96
N GLU A 441 -18.49 -16.73 13.81
CA GLU A 441 -19.15 -16.76 12.50
C GLU A 441 -19.17 -15.37 11.83
N LEU A 442 -19.34 -14.28 12.59
CA LEU A 442 -19.25 -12.92 12.05
C LEU A 442 -17.86 -12.67 11.45
N PHE A 443 -16.77 -13.01 12.15
CA PHE A 443 -15.42 -12.81 11.62
C PHE A 443 -15.11 -13.70 10.42
N GLU A 444 -15.59 -14.94 10.41
CA GLU A 444 -15.50 -15.83 9.24
C GLU A 444 -16.21 -15.21 8.02
N ASN A 445 -17.43 -14.68 8.22
CA ASN A 445 -18.17 -13.97 7.18
C ASN A 445 -17.47 -12.67 6.75
N LEU A 446 -16.87 -11.91 7.67
CA LEU A 446 -16.08 -10.71 7.35
C LEU A 446 -14.91 -11.08 6.42
N ALA A 447 -14.12 -12.10 6.76
CA ALA A 447 -13.01 -12.58 5.94
C ALA A 447 -13.49 -13.03 4.54
N SER A 448 -14.53 -13.87 4.49
CA SER A 448 -15.10 -14.35 3.23
C SER A 448 -15.62 -13.21 2.34
N VAL A 449 -16.32 -12.23 2.92
CA VAL A 449 -16.82 -11.07 2.17
C VAL A 449 -15.67 -10.18 1.70
N ALA A 450 -14.59 -10.04 2.47
CA ALA A 450 -13.40 -9.30 2.05
C ALA A 450 -12.71 -9.97 0.84
N GLU A 451 -12.63 -11.29 0.81
CA GLU A 451 -12.07 -12.05 -0.32
C GLU A 451 -12.92 -11.88 -1.58
N VAL A 452 -14.25 -12.02 -1.45
CA VAL A 452 -15.18 -11.77 -2.57
C VAL A 452 -15.04 -10.33 -3.08
N ALA A 453 -14.92 -9.36 -2.18
CA ALA A 453 -14.70 -7.96 -2.54
C ALA A 453 -13.35 -7.76 -3.25
N GLN A 454 -12.29 -8.44 -2.83
CA GLN A 454 -10.98 -8.40 -3.49
C GLN A 454 -11.04 -8.99 -4.91
N HIS A 455 -11.71 -10.14 -5.08
CA HIS A 455 -11.88 -10.78 -6.38
C HIS A 455 -12.71 -9.93 -7.36
N GLN A 456 -13.73 -9.25 -6.86
CA GLN A 456 -14.61 -8.37 -7.65
C GLN A 456 -14.10 -6.92 -7.76
N GLU A 457 -12.89 -6.64 -7.24
CA GLU A 457 -12.27 -5.31 -7.17
C GLU A 457 -13.17 -4.23 -6.54
N ALA A 458 -13.99 -4.63 -5.57
CA ALA A 458 -14.94 -3.80 -4.85
C ALA A 458 -14.30 -3.15 -3.63
N GLU A 459 -13.51 -2.09 -3.87
CA GLU A 459 -12.77 -1.40 -2.81
C GLU A 459 -13.65 -0.90 -1.65
N TRP A 460 -14.85 -0.39 -1.95
CA TRP A 460 -15.77 0.12 -0.93
C TRP A 460 -16.15 -0.95 0.12
N LEU A 461 -16.39 -2.19 -0.29
CA LEU A 461 -16.80 -3.27 0.59
C LEU A 461 -15.60 -3.83 1.37
N SER A 462 -14.46 -3.99 0.71
CA SER A 462 -13.22 -4.42 1.37
C SER A 462 -12.77 -3.40 2.41
N ARG A 463 -12.84 -2.10 2.08
CA ARG A 463 -12.63 -1.00 3.04
C ARG A 463 -13.60 -1.08 4.21
N PHE A 464 -14.90 -1.19 3.94
CA PHE A 464 -15.93 -1.32 4.97
C PHE A 464 -15.66 -2.48 5.95
N VAL A 465 -15.32 -3.66 5.42
CA VAL A 465 -14.99 -4.84 6.24
C VAL A 465 -13.76 -4.58 7.11
N SER A 466 -12.66 -4.09 6.54
CA SER A 466 -11.45 -3.77 7.30
C SER A 466 -11.72 -2.75 8.41
N GLN A 467 -12.52 -1.73 8.14
CA GLN A 467 -12.94 -0.70 9.10
C GLN A 467 -13.83 -1.24 10.22
N ILE A 468 -14.66 -2.25 9.96
CA ILE A 468 -15.43 -2.95 10.99
C ILE A 468 -14.51 -3.79 11.88
N CYS A 469 -13.56 -4.52 11.29
CA CYS A 469 -12.55 -5.25 12.07
C CYS A 469 -11.86 -4.31 13.06
N LEU A 470 -11.38 -3.16 12.59
CA LEU A 470 -10.76 -2.15 13.45
C LEU A 470 -11.71 -1.58 14.51
N PHE A 471 -12.98 -1.36 14.18
CA PHE A 471 -13.99 -0.97 15.18
C PHE A 471 -14.09 -1.98 16.34
N PHE A 472 -14.12 -3.29 16.04
CA PHE A 472 -14.16 -4.31 17.08
C PHE A 472 -12.89 -4.34 17.94
N LYS A 473 -11.72 -4.14 17.33
CA LYS A 473 -10.44 -4.02 18.04
C LYS A 473 -10.41 -2.81 18.96
N TYR A 474 -10.71 -1.62 18.45
CA TYR A 474 -10.58 -0.37 19.20
C TYR A 474 -11.72 -0.11 20.20
N SER A 475 -12.87 -0.76 20.04
CA SER A 475 -13.97 -0.67 21.01
C SER A 475 -13.74 -1.50 22.29
N GLY A 476 -12.63 -2.25 22.39
CA GLY A 476 -12.32 -3.14 23.52
C GLY A 476 -13.21 -4.38 23.60
N ARG A 477 -13.97 -4.67 22.54
CA ARG A 477 -14.95 -5.79 22.52
C ARG A 477 -14.32 -7.13 22.16
N LEU A 478 -13.04 -7.13 21.81
CA LEU A 478 -12.22 -8.32 21.57
C LEU A 478 -11.30 -8.65 22.75
N ASP A 479 -11.30 -7.84 23.82
CA ASP A 479 -10.34 -7.96 24.93
C ASP A 479 -10.56 -9.22 25.78
N ASP A 480 -11.81 -9.70 25.88
CA ASP A 480 -12.21 -10.91 26.62
C ASP A 480 -12.16 -12.20 25.76
N VAL A 481 -11.75 -12.11 24.49
CA VAL A 481 -11.71 -13.23 23.56
C VAL A 481 -10.33 -13.89 23.58
N ASP A 482 -10.29 -15.22 23.70
CA ASP A 482 -9.03 -15.98 23.70
C ASP A 482 -8.15 -15.62 22.50
N LEU A 483 -6.89 -15.25 22.82
CA LEU A 483 -5.89 -14.78 21.86
C LEU A 483 -5.56 -15.79 20.75
N ASP A 484 -5.82 -17.08 20.95
CA ASP A 484 -5.55 -18.15 19.96
C ASP A 484 -6.80 -18.57 19.16
N SER A 485 -7.86 -17.75 19.21
CA SER A 485 -9.09 -18.02 18.47
C SER A 485 -8.95 -17.72 16.97
N LYS A 486 -9.61 -18.55 16.14
CA LYS A 486 -9.78 -18.34 14.68
C LYS A 486 -10.29 -16.94 14.29
N ILE A 487 -10.84 -16.20 15.25
CA ILE A 487 -11.29 -14.82 15.10
C ILE A 487 -10.14 -13.91 14.67
N PHE A 488 -8.94 -14.06 15.25
CA PHE A 488 -7.80 -13.21 14.91
C PHE A 488 -7.22 -13.50 13.52
N ASP A 489 -7.20 -14.78 13.09
CA ASP A 489 -6.80 -15.14 11.72
C ASP A 489 -7.76 -14.53 10.68
N ASN A 490 -9.06 -14.62 10.95
CA ASN A 490 -10.09 -14.03 10.10
C ASN A 490 -10.07 -12.48 10.12
N PHE A 491 -9.73 -11.88 11.27
CA PHE A 491 -9.48 -10.45 11.40
C PHE A 491 -8.32 -10.02 10.49
N ASP A 492 -7.17 -10.69 10.61
CA ASP A 492 -5.97 -10.37 9.84
C ASP A 492 -6.26 -10.51 8.34
N ARG A 493 -6.97 -11.58 7.93
CA ARG A 493 -7.39 -11.78 6.54
C ARG A 493 -8.30 -10.66 6.02
N GLY A 494 -9.30 -10.27 6.80
CA GLY A 494 -10.24 -9.20 6.42
C GLY A 494 -9.55 -7.84 6.22
N VAL A 495 -8.58 -7.51 7.06
CA VAL A 495 -7.78 -6.27 6.94
C VAL A 495 -6.77 -6.37 5.79
N GLN A 496 -6.10 -7.52 5.64
CA GLN A 496 -5.10 -7.75 4.59
C GLN A 496 -5.70 -7.67 3.18
N CYS A 497 -6.92 -8.20 2.96
CA CYS A 497 -7.61 -8.13 1.67
C CYS A 497 -7.77 -6.70 1.15
N TYR A 498 -8.05 -5.73 2.03
CA TYR A 498 -8.16 -4.32 1.65
C TYR A 498 -6.81 -3.73 1.22
N ALA A 499 -5.76 -3.98 2.01
CA ALA A 499 -4.41 -3.54 1.67
C ALA A 499 -3.93 -4.15 0.34
N HIS A 500 -4.17 -5.45 0.12
CA HIS A 500 -3.88 -6.14 -1.14
C HIS A 500 -4.61 -5.50 -2.31
N LEU A 501 -5.90 -5.22 -2.17
CA LEU A 501 -6.70 -4.63 -3.23
C LEU A 501 -6.22 -3.22 -3.59
N VAL A 502 -5.92 -2.38 -2.58
CA VAL A 502 -5.39 -1.03 -2.80
C VAL A 502 -4.04 -1.07 -3.53
N ILE A 503 -3.15 -1.98 -3.15
CA ILE A 503 -1.86 -2.20 -3.82
C ILE A 503 -2.07 -2.70 -5.26
N LYS A 504 -2.91 -3.72 -5.46
CA LYS A 504 -3.22 -4.27 -6.79
C LYS A 504 -3.74 -3.20 -7.74
N MET A 505 -4.72 -2.41 -7.31
CA MET A 505 -5.26 -1.30 -8.10
C MET A 505 -4.22 -0.20 -8.38
N ASP A 506 -3.21 -0.04 -7.52
CA ASP A 506 -2.08 0.85 -7.79
C ASP A 506 -1.23 0.31 -8.94
N LEU A 507 -0.82 -0.96 -8.84
CA LEU A 507 0.00 -1.67 -9.82
C LEU A 507 -0.69 -1.77 -11.19
N ASP A 508 -1.99 -2.04 -11.23
CA ASP A 508 -2.75 -2.10 -12.50
C ASP A 508 -2.77 -0.73 -13.21
N LYS A 509 -2.83 0.37 -12.45
CA LYS A 509 -2.71 1.72 -13.03
C LYS A 509 -1.27 2.01 -13.46
N GLU A 510 -0.27 1.51 -12.74
CA GLU A 510 1.13 1.60 -13.16
C GLU A 510 1.34 0.86 -14.49
N GLU A 511 0.87 -0.37 -14.61
CA GLU A 511 0.99 -1.17 -15.83
C GLU A 511 0.31 -0.49 -17.02
N LYS A 512 -0.88 0.08 -16.81
CA LYS A 512 -1.56 0.90 -17.83
C LYS A 512 -0.74 2.10 -18.25
N SER A 513 -0.13 2.81 -17.30
CA SER A 513 0.74 3.96 -17.57
C SER A 513 2.00 3.56 -18.36
N ILE A 514 2.59 2.41 -18.02
CA ILE A 514 3.75 1.85 -18.73
C ILE A 514 3.37 1.53 -20.18
N ARG A 515 2.23 0.85 -20.40
CA ARG A 515 1.73 0.53 -21.75
C ARG A 515 1.45 1.80 -22.57
N GLN A 516 0.98 2.86 -21.93
CA GLN A 516 0.67 4.15 -22.56
C GLN A 516 1.88 5.08 -22.67
N ARG A 517 3.05 4.70 -22.13
CA ARG A 517 4.25 5.54 -22.02
C ARG A 517 3.98 6.90 -21.36
N THR A 518 3.10 6.91 -20.36
CA THR A 518 2.78 8.10 -19.56
C THR A 518 3.50 8.06 -18.21
N ILE A 519 3.79 9.23 -17.65
CA ILE A 519 4.34 9.34 -16.29
C ILE A 519 3.18 9.28 -15.29
N LEU A 520 3.20 8.29 -14.41
CA LEU A 520 2.20 8.16 -13.35
C LEU A 520 2.66 8.94 -12.12
N ARG A 521 1.86 9.91 -11.68
CA ARG A 521 2.18 10.68 -10.46
C ARG A 521 2.14 9.81 -9.20
N PRO A 522 2.94 10.12 -8.16
CA PRO A 522 2.86 9.46 -6.86
C PRO A 522 1.46 9.61 -6.25
N ARG A 523 0.97 8.57 -5.58
CA ARG A 523 -0.36 8.55 -4.94
C ARG A 523 -0.21 8.35 -3.43
N PRO A 524 -0.04 9.41 -2.63
CA PRO A 524 0.30 9.29 -1.21
C PRO A 524 -0.73 8.50 -0.40
N LEU A 525 -2.02 8.63 -0.72
CA LEU A 525 -3.09 7.91 -0.03
C LEU A 525 -3.05 6.39 -0.22
N VAL A 526 -2.43 5.89 -1.30
CA VAL A 526 -2.25 4.44 -1.49
C VAL A 526 -1.23 3.93 -0.47
N TYR A 527 -0.07 4.57 -0.40
CA TYR A 527 1.00 4.20 0.53
C TYR A 527 0.53 4.32 1.98
N ALA A 528 -0.17 5.42 2.30
CA ALA A 528 -0.76 5.64 3.60
C ALA A 528 -1.81 4.56 3.94
N ALA A 529 -2.82 4.32 3.09
CA ALA A 529 -3.85 3.32 3.36
C ALA A 529 -3.25 1.92 3.56
N ALA A 530 -2.30 1.50 2.72
CA ALA A 530 -1.61 0.22 2.91
C ALA A 530 -0.85 0.18 4.24
N SER A 531 -0.10 1.23 4.60
CA SER A 531 0.68 1.26 5.84
C SER A 531 -0.18 1.29 7.11
N TYR A 532 -1.22 2.13 7.16
CA TYR A 532 -2.07 2.28 8.34
C TYR A 532 -2.85 1.00 8.64
N PHE A 533 -3.39 0.33 7.62
CA PHE A 533 -4.16 -0.89 7.82
C PHE A 533 -3.28 -2.10 8.10
N LEU A 534 -2.13 -2.23 7.43
CA LEU A 534 -1.22 -3.36 7.71
C LEU A 534 -0.57 -3.25 9.09
N ALA A 535 -0.36 -2.04 9.61
CA ALA A 535 0.17 -1.84 10.97
C ALA A 535 -0.75 -2.42 12.06
N GLU A 536 -2.02 -2.68 11.73
CA GLU A 536 -3.01 -3.25 12.65
C GLU A 536 -2.96 -4.76 12.75
N LEU A 537 -2.28 -5.44 11.81
CA LEU A 537 -2.15 -6.88 11.78
C LEU A 537 -1.32 -7.39 12.96
N ARG A 538 -1.69 -8.56 13.49
CA ARG A 538 -0.93 -9.20 14.57
C ARG A 538 0.37 -9.80 14.06
N ASN A 539 0.33 -10.45 12.89
CA ASN A 539 1.51 -11.07 12.30
C ASN A 539 2.32 -10.06 11.47
N PRO A 540 3.56 -9.71 11.90
CA PRO A 540 4.42 -8.82 11.13
C PRO A 540 4.88 -9.42 9.80
N GLU A 541 4.90 -10.75 9.65
CA GLU A 541 5.27 -11.40 8.39
C GLU A 541 4.26 -11.09 7.29
N LEU A 542 2.95 -11.15 7.60
CA LEU A 542 1.90 -10.79 6.64
C LEU A 542 1.98 -9.32 6.21
N THR A 543 2.37 -8.44 7.13
CA THR A 543 2.63 -7.02 6.85
C THR A 543 3.77 -6.87 5.84
N ILE A 544 4.87 -7.59 6.08
CA ILE A 544 6.05 -7.57 5.22
C ILE A 544 5.73 -8.15 3.84
N GLU A 545 5.15 -9.35 3.78
CA GLU A 545 4.78 -10.04 2.53
C GLU A 545 3.82 -9.22 1.65
N THR A 546 2.94 -8.44 2.27
CA THR A 546 2.00 -7.59 1.55
C THR A 546 2.67 -6.32 1.06
N TYR A 547 3.32 -5.58 1.96
CA TYR A 547 3.84 -4.24 1.65
C TYR A 547 5.09 -4.29 0.76
N VAL A 548 5.84 -5.39 0.79
CA VAL A 548 7.05 -5.57 -0.03
C VAL A 548 6.76 -5.43 -1.53
N VAL A 549 5.58 -5.86 -1.98
CA VAL A 549 5.17 -5.76 -3.39
C VAL A 549 5.17 -4.29 -3.85
N LEU A 550 4.62 -3.40 -3.01
CA LEU A 550 4.55 -1.97 -3.28
C LEU A 550 5.93 -1.32 -3.28
N LEU A 551 6.78 -1.69 -2.31
CA LEU A 551 8.14 -1.16 -2.20
C LEU A 551 9.03 -1.63 -3.36
N ALA A 552 8.97 -2.91 -3.73
CA ALA A 552 9.69 -3.46 -4.88
C ALA A 552 9.23 -2.81 -6.20
N ALA A 553 7.92 -2.57 -6.37
CA ALA A 553 7.40 -1.84 -7.53
C ALA A 553 7.92 -0.39 -7.57
N SER A 554 7.95 0.31 -6.43
CA SER A 554 8.50 1.68 -6.36
C SER A 554 9.97 1.75 -6.77
N LEU A 555 10.80 0.80 -6.33
CA LEU A 555 12.22 0.72 -6.72
C LEU A 555 12.39 0.53 -8.24
N ARG A 556 11.54 -0.28 -8.87
CA ARG A 556 11.56 -0.49 -10.33
C ARG A 556 11.12 0.75 -11.07
N HIS A 557 10.07 1.41 -10.58
CA HIS A 557 9.53 2.61 -11.20
C HIS A 557 10.56 3.75 -11.21
N ASP A 558 11.18 4.02 -10.06
CA ASP A 558 12.19 5.08 -9.93
C ASP A 558 13.31 4.86 -10.94
N PHE A 559 13.87 3.63 -11.01
CA PHE A 559 14.90 3.28 -11.99
C PHE A 559 14.50 3.56 -13.44
N ARG A 560 13.27 3.18 -13.83
CA ARG A 560 12.76 3.42 -15.20
C ARG A 560 12.59 4.90 -15.49
N GLN A 561 12.07 5.65 -14.54
CA GLN A 561 11.83 7.09 -14.70
C GLN A 561 13.15 7.82 -14.93
N GLU A 562 14.18 7.52 -14.13
CA GLU A 562 15.52 8.11 -14.32
C GLU A 562 16.08 7.83 -15.72
N LYS A 563 15.87 6.62 -16.25
CA LYS A 563 16.35 6.25 -17.60
C LYS A 563 15.58 6.98 -18.70
N MET A 564 14.27 7.14 -18.57
CA MET A 564 13.48 7.93 -19.52
C MET A 564 13.93 9.39 -19.54
N GLU A 565 14.17 9.99 -18.37
CA GLU A 565 14.63 11.37 -18.23
C GLU A 565 16.09 11.56 -18.70
N ALA A 566 16.97 10.58 -18.48
CA ALA A 566 18.36 10.63 -18.97
C ALA A 566 18.46 10.55 -20.51
N GLY A 567 17.47 9.96 -21.17
CA GLY A 567 17.36 9.91 -22.63
C GLY A 567 16.95 11.24 -23.26
N GLU A 568 16.20 12.07 -22.53
CA GLU A 568 15.75 13.40 -22.97
C GLU A 568 16.62 14.48 -22.33
N LYS A 569 17.66 14.94 -23.05
CA LYS A 569 18.46 16.10 -22.64
C LYS A 569 17.59 17.37 -22.63
N THR A 570 16.90 17.63 -21.52
CA THR A 570 16.59 18.92 -20.89
C THR A 570 15.33 18.81 -20.02
N ILE A 571 15.49 18.46 -18.74
CA ILE A 571 14.65 19.03 -17.68
C ILE A 571 15.57 19.36 -16.49
N PRO A 572 15.89 20.65 -16.24
CA PRO A 572 16.56 21.05 -15.03
C PRO A 572 15.54 20.99 -13.87
N GLY A 573 15.73 20.02 -12.96
CA GLY A 573 15.11 20.03 -11.62
C GLY A 573 13.78 19.30 -11.48
N ALA A 574 13.74 17.98 -11.68
CA ALA A 574 12.68 17.13 -11.15
C ALA A 574 13.24 16.29 -9.99
N GLU A 575 12.56 16.29 -8.86
CA GLU A 575 12.94 15.63 -7.61
C GLU A 575 12.96 14.10 -7.81
N PHE A 576 14.14 13.49 -7.69
CA PHE A 576 14.44 12.10 -8.07
C PHE A 576 13.87 11.01 -7.13
N ASP A 577 12.89 11.30 -6.26
CA ASP A 577 12.60 10.38 -5.15
C ASP A 577 11.18 10.41 -4.57
N ASP A 578 10.16 10.90 -5.27
CA ASP A 578 8.84 11.07 -4.65
C ASP A 578 8.21 9.73 -4.21
N ARG A 579 8.24 8.67 -5.04
CA ARG A 579 7.45 7.45 -4.75
C ARG A 579 8.06 6.59 -3.66
N ARG A 580 9.33 6.23 -3.78
CA ARG A 580 10.02 5.44 -2.75
C ARG A 580 10.10 6.19 -1.43
N THR A 581 10.44 7.48 -1.46
CA THR A 581 10.45 8.29 -0.23
C THR A 581 9.08 8.36 0.41
N LEU A 582 8.00 8.54 -0.36
CA LEU A 582 6.64 8.53 0.19
C LEU A 582 6.26 7.16 0.76
N CYS A 583 6.57 6.07 0.05
CA CYS A 583 6.32 4.70 0.50
C CYS A 583 6.99 4.46 1.86
N LEU A 584 8.27 4.82 1.99
CA LEU A 584 9.01 4.67 3.23
C LEU A 584 8.61 5.64 4.32
N ALA A 585 8.22 6.87 3.98
CA ALA A 585 7.69 7.81 4.94
C ALA A 585 6.38 7.29 5.55
N SER A 586 5.47 6.76 4.74
CA SER A 586 4.22 6.15 5.21
C SER A 586 4.49 4.89 6.06
N ALA A 587 5.36 3.99 5.59
CA ALA A 587 5.77 2.82 6.37
C ALA A 587 6.43 3.21 7.69
N GLY A 588 7.32 4.21 7.68
CA GLY A 588 8.06 4.70 8.84
C GLY A 588 7.18 5.37 9.90
N GLN A 589 6.01 5.88 9.53
CA GLN A 589 5.03 6.44 10.47
C GLN A 589 4.25 5.36 11.21
N CYS A 590 4.08 4.17 10.62
CA CYS A 590 3.16 3.16 11.12
C CYS A 590 3.86 1.89 11.65
N PHE A 591 4.97 1.48 11.05
CA PHE A 591 5.64 0.22 11.37
C PHE A 591 6.77 0.42 12.39
N LYS A 592 6.98 -0.61 13.22
CA LYS A 592 8.13 -0.67 14.13
C LYS A 592 9.44 -0.80 13.34
N THR A 593 10.53 -0.32 13.94
CA THR A 593 11.87 -0.32 13.32
C THR A 593 12.30 -1.71 12.86
N GLU A 594 12.00 -2.77 13.63
CA GLU A 594 12.35 -4.15 13.30
C GLU A 594 11.63 -4.64 12.03
N VAL A 595 10.35 -4.31 11.89
CA VAL A 595 9.53 -4.66 10.72
C VAL A 595 10.04 -3.92 9.49
N LEU A 596 10.39 -2.63 9.63
CA LEU A 596 10.97 -1.84 8.54
C LEU A 596 12.30 -2.44 8.06
N GLN A 597 13.17 -2.86 8.98
CA GLN A 597 14.45 -3.47 8.62
C GLN A 597 14.25 -4.76 7.82
N GLN A 598 13.32 -5.63 8.24
CA GLN A 598 13.01 -6.87 7.52
C GLN A 598 12.33 -6.59 6.16
N LEU A 599 11.43 -5.62 6.10
CA LEU A 599 10.73 -5.20 4.88
C LEU A 599 11.71 -4.73 3.79
N VAL A 600 12.70 -3.92 4.17
CA VAL A 600 13.74 -3.42 3.25
C VAL A 600 14.56 -4.59 2.69
N VAL A 601 14.95 -5.55 3.54
CA VAL A 601 15.68 -6.77 3.10
C VAL A 601 14.83 -7.59 2.15
N ARG A 602 13.58 -7.88 2.50
CA ARG A 602 12.67 -8.67 1.65
C ARG A 602 12.39 -7.98 0.31
N ALA A 603 12.32 -6.64 0.27
CA ALA A 603 12.16 -5.89 -0.98
C ALA A 603 13.35 -6.09 -1.92
N VAL A 604 14.56 -6.10 -1.38
CA VAL A 604 15.77 -6.43 -2.15
C VAL A 604 15.74 -7.89 -2.61
N ASP A 605 15.28 -8.83 -1.78
CA ASP A 605 15.13 -10.24 -2.17
C ASP A 605 14.19 -10.40 -3.36
N VAL A 606 13.02 -9.75 -3.34
CA VAL A 606 12.03 -9.80 -4.45
C VAL A 606 12.63 -9.24 -5.75
N VAL A 607 13.42 -8.17 -5.69
CA VAL A 607 14.12 -7.64 -6.88
C VAL A 607 15.26 -8.58 -7.31
N TRP A 608 15.94 -9.20 -6.36
CA TRP A 608 17.05 -10.12 -6.61
C TRP A 608 16.59 -11.40 -7.28
N GLU A 609 15.55 -12.07 -6.76
CA GLU A 609 15.00 -13.32 -7.28
C GLU A 609 14.50 -13.18 -8.73
N ASP A 610 13.92 -12.03 -9.08
CA ASP A 610 13.44 -11.73 -10.42
C ASP A 610 14.57 -11.62 -11.46
N ILE A 611 15.76 -11.14 -11.07
CA ILE A 611 16.85 -10.81 -12.00
C ILE A 611 17.95 -11.88 -12.01
N LEU A 612 18.27 -12.46 -10.85
CA LEU A 612 19.28 -13.49 -10.68
C LEU A 612 18.63 -14.76 -10.08
N PRO A 613 17.83 -15.50 -10.86
CA PRO A 613 17.29 -16.77 -10.39
C PRO A 613 18.44 -17.74 -10.14
N SER A 614 18.39 -18.48 -9.02
CA SER A 614 19.46 -19.31 -8.47
C SER A 614 20.05 -20.36 -9.43
N ASN A 615 19.40 -20.62 -10.56
CA ASN A 615 19.75 -21.69 -11.52
C ASN A 615 20.66 -21.29 -12.70
N GLN A 616 21.21 -20.05 -12.75
CA GLN A 616 21.98 -19.59 -13.93
C GLN A 616 23.52 -19.72 -13.85
N LEU A 617 24.10 -20.40 -12.85
CA LEU A 617 25.57 -20.55 -12.73
C LEU A 617 26.24 -21.55 -13.70
N SER A 618 25.52 -22.14 -14.65
CA SER A 618 26.03 -23.20 -15.54
C SER A 618 26.32 -22.74 -16.97
N ARG A 619 26.97 -21.57 -17.16
CA ARG A 619 27.56 -21.22 -18.45
C ARG A 619 29.07 -21.06 -18.33
N SER A 620 29.75 -21.98 -19.01
CA SER A 620 31.19 -21.96 -19.27
C SER A 620 31.69 -20.55 -19.57
N VAL A 621 32.66 -20.11 -18.78
CA VAL A 621 33.42 -18.87 -18.97
C VAL A 621 34.30 -19.05 -20.22
N THR A 622 33.73 -18.85 -21.40
CA THR A 622 34.47 -18.84 -22.66
C THR A 622 34.34 -17.48 -23.33
N ASP A 623 35.48 -16.79 -23.39
CA ASP A 623 35.87 -15.75 -24.36
C ASP A 623 34.78 -14.79 -24.86
N LEU A 624 34.14 -14.06 -23.94
CA LEU A 624 33.39 -12.86 -24.30
C LEU A 624 34.29 -11.60 -24.21
N PRO A 625 34.34 -10.76 -25.25
CA PRO A 625 35.20 -9.59 -25.29
C PRO A 625 34.80 -8.53 -24.27
N TRP A 626 35.77 -7.66 -23.92
CA TRP A 626 35.67 -6.52 -22.99
C TRP A 626 34.71 -5.38 -23.42
N GLN A 627 33.77 -5.64 -24.33
CA GLN A 627 32.92 -4.63 -24.95
C GLN A 627 31.44 -4.92 -24.69
N GLY A 628 30.88 -4.20 -23.72
CA GLY A 628 29.45 -4.09 -23.42
C GLY A 628 29.22 -2.95 -22.43
N GLU A 629 28.03 -2.37 -22.40
CA GLU A 629 27.58 -1.44 -21.35
C GLU A 629 27.08 -2.24 -20.13
N VAL A 630 26.95 -1.60 -18.96
CA VAL A 630 26.36 -2.26 -17.78
C VAL A 630 24.90 -2.57 -18.09
N SER A 631 24.50 -3.83 -17.89
CA SER A 631 23.11 -4.23 -18.11
C SER A 631 22.18 -3.44 -17.18
N GLU A 632 21.05 -2.96 -17.70
CA GLU A 632 20.05 -2.25 -16.91
C GLU A 632 19.56 -3.08 -15.71
N ALA A 633 19.46 -4.40 -15.88
CA ALA A 633 19.08 -5.31 -14.81
C ALA A 633 20.14 -5.40 -13.70
N ASP A 634 21.43 -5.33 -14.05
CA ASP A 634 22.53 -5.36 -13.08
C ASP A 634 22.59 -4.05 -12.29
N GLU A 635 22.36 -2.92 -12.98
CA GLU A 635 22.29 -1.61 -12.35
C GLU A 635 21.12 -1.52 -11.36
N LEU A 636 19.95 -2.08 -11.71
CA LEU A 636 18.78 -2.14 -10.85
C LEU A 636 19.06 -2.92 -9.55
N ILE A 637 19.73 -4.07 -9.61
CA ILE A 637 20.10 -4.84 -8.40
C ILE A 637 21.04 -4.00 -7.52
N VAL A 638 22.07 -3.40 -8.10
CA VAL A 638 23.03 -2.58 -7.33
C VAL A 638 22.32 -1.41 -6.63
N ARG A 639 21.37 -0.76 -7.32
CA ARG A 639 20.54 0.29 -6.73
C ARG A 639 19.52 -0.23 -5.71
N ALA A 640 19.04 -1.46 -5.83
CA ALA A 640 18.23 -2.08 -4.78
C ALA A 640 19.09 -2.35 -3.52
N ILE A 641 20.32 -2.86 -3.67
CA ILE A 641 21.23 -3.10 -2.54
C ILE A 641 21.59 -1.81 -1.79
N ARG A 642 21.71 -0.68 -2.50
CA ARG A 642 21.86 0.66 -1.87
C ARG A 642 20.84 0.89 -0.77
N PHE A 643 19.64 0.38 -0.95
CA PHE A 643 18.55 0.60 -0.03
C PHE A 643 18.86 0.07 1.38
N LEU A 644 19.67 -0.98 1.47
CA LEU A 644 20.17 -1.55 2.73
C LEU A 644 21.25 -0.69 3.41
N THR A 645 21.83 0.27 2.70
CA THR A 645 22.87 1.19 3.21
C THR A 645 22.31 2.48 3.80
N PHE A 646 20.98 2.62 3.86
CA PHE A 646 20.37 3.84 4.37
C PHE A 646 20.68 4.03 5.87
N PRO A 647 21.15 5.22 6.32
CA PRO A 647 21.62 5.42 7.68
C PRO A 647 20.62 5.12 8.79
N ALA A 648 19.32 5.17 8.49
CA ALA A 648 18.27 4.85 9.46
C ALA A 648 18.15 3.34 9.75
N PHE A 649 18.79 2.46 8.97
CA PHE A 649 18.72 1.01 9.13
C PHE A 649 20.07 0.41 9.54
N THR A 650 20.03 -0.70 10.27
CA THR A 650 21.23 -1.46 10.67
C THR A 650 21.61 -2.57 9.68
N ASN A 651 21.05 -2.56 8.47
CA ASN A 651 21.17 -3.63 7.46
C ASN A 651 22.45 -3.57 6.62
N VAL A 652 23.42 -2.75 7.03
CA VAL A 652 24.65 -2.52 6.26
C VAL A 652 25.49 -3.79 6.09
N THR A 653 25.50 -4.67 7.09
CA THR A 653 26.19 -5.97 7.02
C THR A 653 25.61 -6.85 5.92
N GLU A 654 24.29 -6.84 5.74
CA GLU A 654 23.60 -7.56 4.69
C GLU A 654 23.86 -6.93 3.31
N ALA A 655 23.90 -5.59 3.24
CA ALA A 655 24.24 -4.87 2.01
C ALA A 655 25.59 -5.33 1.42
N ILE A 656 26.59 -5.53 2.27
CA ILE A 656 27.93 -5.97 1.84
C ILE A 656 27.92 -7.44 1.40
N ARG A 657 27.22 -8.31 2.12
CA ARG A 657 27.08 -9.71 1.68
C ARG A 657 26.41 -9.80 0.31
N ARG A 658 25.40 -8.97 0.06
CA ARG A 658 24.68 -8.93 -1.23
C ARG A 658 25.53 -8.32 -2.34
N ILE A 659 26.29 -7.25 -2.08
CA ILE A 659 27.12 -6.63 -3.11
C ILE A 659 28.28 -7.54 -3.54
N THR A 660 28.92 -8.23 -2.59
CA THR A 660 30.01 -9.17 -2.91
C THR A 660 29.48 -10.40 -3.64
N LYS A 661 28.32 -10.94 -3.22
CA LYS A 661 27.63 -12.00 -3.97
C LYS A 661 27.28 -11.55 -5.39
N ALA A 662 26.75 -10.33 -5.57
CA ALA A 662 26.42 -9.79 -6.90
C ALA A 662 27.68 -9.68 -7.77
N ALA A 663 28.79 -9.19 -7.21
CA ALA A 663 30.07 -9.10 -7.90
C ALA A 663 30.57 -10.49 -8.36
N ARG A 664 30.50 -11.52 -7.52
CA ARG A 664 30.85 -12.90 -7.90
C ARG A 664 29.97 -13.40 -9.05
N LEU A 665 28.65 -13.26 -8.94
CA LEU A 665 27.72 -13.74 -9.96
C LEU A 665 27.88 -13.00 -11.30
N PHE A 666 28.06 -11.68 -11.28
CA PHE A 666 28.32 -10.90 -12.49
C PHE A 666 29.65 -11.30 -13.13
N PHE A 667 30.69 -11.54 -12.33
CA PHE A 667 31.99 -11.95 -12.82
C PHE A 667 31.94 -13.34 -13.48
N LEU A 668 31.33 -14.32 -12.82
CA LEU A 668 31.16 -15.68 -13.33
C LEU A 668 30.28 -15.73 -14.58
N ALA A 669 29.30 -14.82 -14.70
CA ALA A 669 28.50 -14.64 -15.91
C ALA A 669 29.23 -13.90 -17.05
N GLY A 670 30.52 -13.56 -16.90
CA GLY A 670 31.31 -12.84 -17.91
C GLY A 670 31.08 -11.33 -17.95
N ARG A 671 30.24 -10.77 -17.07
CA ARG A 671 29.83 -9.35 -17.05
C ARG A 671 30.75 -8.52 -16.15
N ARG A 672 32.02 -8.37 -16.56
CA ARG A 672 33.07 -7.77 -15.72
C ARG A 672 32.84 -6.29 -15.38
N LYS A 673 32.25 -5.51 -16.29
CA LYS A 673 31.92 -4.10 -16.01
C LYS A 673 30.83 -3.96 -14.95
N SER A 674 29.81 -4.84 -14.94
CA SER A 674 28.79 -4.89 -13.89
C SER A 674 29.39 -5.24 -12.53
N ALA A 675 30.35 -6.18 -12.49
CA ALA A 675 31.08 -6.52 -11.27
C ALA A 675 31.91 -5.34 -10.74
N LYS A 676 32.66 -4.65 -11.62
CA LYS A 676 33.40 -3.43 -11.27
C LYS A 676 32.44 -2.34 -10.77
N TYR A 677 31.34 -2.11 -11.47
CA TYR A 677 30.31 -1.14 -11.10
C TYR A 677 29.75 -1.42 -9.70
N ALA A 678 29.37 -2.67 -9.39
CA ALA A 678 28.84 -3.03 -8.08
C ALA A 678 29.79 -2.67 -6.93
N ILE A 679 31.09 -2.94 -7.09
CA ILE A 679 32.11 -2.68 -6.06
C ILE A 679 32.45 -1.19 -5.96
N GLU A 680 32.63 -0.49 -7.08
CA GLU A 680 32.93 0.95 -7.09
C GLU A 680 31.76 1.80 -6.59
N TRP A 681 30.53 1.32 -6.80
CA TRP A 681 29.32 2.02 -6.42
C TRP A 681 29.08 2.02 -4.90
N PHE A 682 29.58 1.01 -4.18
CA PHE A 682 29.36 0.89 -2.74
C PHE A 682 29.93 2.10 -1.96
N PRO A 683 29.12 2.83 -1.17
CA PRO A 683 29.57 4.07 -0.53
C PRO A 683 30.70 3.83 0.47
N LYS A 684 31.82 4.53 0.28
CA LYS A 684 33.00 4.38 1.16
C LYS A 684 32.72 4.86 2.59
N ASP A 685 31.88 5.88 2.76
CA ASP A 685 31.53 6.44 4.07
C ASP A 685 30.80 5.44 4.98
N VAL A 686 30.08 4.49 4.36
CA VAL A 686 29.33 3.43 5.06
C VAL A 686 30.28 2.38 5.64
N LEU A 687 31.47 2.21 5.07
CA LEU A 687 32.47 1.26 5.57
C LEU A 687 32.95 1.60 6.99
N HIS A 688 32.96 2.88 7.37
CA HIS A 688 33.35 3.31 8.72
C HIS A 688 32.34 2.93 9.81
N HIS A 689 31.09 2.66 9.42
CA HIS A 689 29.99 2.33 10.33
C HIS A 689 29.82 0.81 10.53
N LEU A 690 30.66 0.00 9.89
CA LEU A 690 30.62 -1.45 9.99
C LEU A 690 31.29 -1.94 11.27
N ARG A 691 30.62 -2.86 11.93
CA ARG A 691 31.27 -3.72 12.92
C ARG A 691 31.94 -4.87 12.18
N GLU A 692 33.27 -4.78 12.02
CA GLU A 692 34.06 -5.76 11.26
C GLU A 692 33.81 -7.21 11.74
N GLU A 693 33.60 -7.41 13.05
CA GLU A 693 33.34 -8.71 13.68
C GLU A 693 32.14 -9.47 13.07
N MET A 694 31.11 -8.76 12.60
CA MET A 694 29.86 -9.37 12.12
C MET A 694 29.86 -9.73 10.63
N CYS A 695 30.85 -9.23 9.87
CA CYS A 695 30.89 -9.38 8.41
C CYS A 695 32.30 -9.53 7.84
N TRP A 696 33.27 -9.96 8.66
CA TRP A 696 34.68 -10.00 8.31
C TRP A 696 34.97 -10.75 6.98
N GLU A 697 34.29 -11.87 6.72
CA GLU A 697 34.38 -12.64 5.46
C GLU A 697 34.00 -11.79 4.25
N ALA A 698 32.80 -11.19 4.27
CA ALA A 698 32.30 -10.36 3.18
C ALA A 698 33.09 -9.05 3.03
N LEU A 699 33.55 -8.46 4.14
CA LEU A 699 34.40 -7.27 4.11
C LEU A 699 35.77 -7.56 3.50
N ARG A 700 36.36 -8.71 3.84
CA ARG A 700 37.62 -9.16 3.25
C ARG A 700 37.47 -9.42 1.76
N GLU A 701 36.36 -10.06 1.36
CA GLU A 701 36.03 -10.27 -0.04
C GLU A 701 35.88 -8.93 -0.79
N PHE A 702 35.19 -7.95 -0.20
CA PHE A 702 35.07 -6.60 -0.76
C PHE A 702 36.44 -5.93 -0.94
N LYS A 703 37.31 -5.98 0.08
CA LYS A 703 38.69 -5.45 0.00
C LYS A 703 39.51 -6.18 -1.09
N SER A 704 39.29 -7.48 -1.26
CA SER A 704 39.94 -8.30 -2.31
C SER A 704 39.51 -7.87 -3.71
N TRP A 705 38.22 -7.59 -3.92
CA TRP A 705 37.70 -7.04 -5.17
C TRP A 705 38.27 -5.65 -5.48
N VAL A 706 38.33 -4.77 -4.48
CA VAL A 706 38.94 -3.44 -4.62
C VAL A 706 40.39 -3.57 -5.08
N ALA A 707 41.20 -4.41 -4.42
CA ALA A 707 42.60 -4.63 -4.80
C ALA A 707 42.74 -5.17 -6.23
N TYR A 708 41.86 -6.08 -6.65
CA TYR A 708 41.86 -6.64 -8.01
C TYR A 708 41.58 -5.57 -9.07
N HIS A 709 40.52 -4.78 -8.91
CA HIS A 709 40.17 -3.73 -9.87
C HIS A 709 41.22 -2.61 -9.92
N ASP A 710 41.76 -2.24 -8.75
CA ASP A 710 42.81 -1.25 -8.57
C ASP A 710 44.11 -1.63 -9.29
N ALA A 711 44.48 -2.91 -9.23
CA ALA A 711 45.63 -3.48 -9.93
C ALA A 711 45.44 -3.50 -11.47
N LEU A 712 44.26 -3.91 -11.95
CA LEU A 712 43.94 -3.91 -13.38
C LEU A 712 43.98 -2.50 -13.98
N GLU A 713 43.42 -1.53 -13.26
CA GLU A 713 43.37 -0.12 -13.70
C GLU A 713 44.77 0.48 -13.80
N ARG A 714 45.63 0.29 -12.79
CA ARG A 714 47.03 0.76 -12.82
C ARG A 714 47.84 0.10 -13.92
N HIS A 715 47.68 -1.21 -14.11
CA HIS A 715 48.32 -1.90 -15.23
C HIS A 715 47.86 -1.32 -16.57
N HIS A 716 46.56 -1.10 -16.76
CA HIS A 716 46.04 -0.50 -17.99
C HIS A 716 46.61 0.90 -18.23
N GLN A 717 46.61 1.76 -17.21
CA GLN A 717 47.18 3.12 -17.29
C GLN A 717 48.67 3.11 -17.62
N TRP A 718 49.43 2.16 -17.10
CA TRP A 718 50.83 1.96 -17.45
C TRP A 718 50.97 1.46 -18.90
N ASN A 719 50.21 0.43 -19.30
CA ASN A 719 50.32 -0.18 -20.63
C ASN A 719 49.97 0.81 -21.75
N VAL A 720 48.91 1.61 -21.57
CA VAL A 720 48.53 2.69 -22.50
C VAL A 720 49.64 3.74 -22.59
N PHE A 721 50.20 4.14 -21.44
CA PHE A 721 51.31 5.09 -21.42
C PHE A 721 52.55 4.52 -22.12
N HIS A 722 52.90 3.27 -21.84
CA HIS A 722 54.04 2.56 -22.41
C HIS A 722 53.92 2.38 -23.93
N GLY A 723 52.73 2.00 -24.42
CA GLY A 723 52.48 1.73 -25.84
C GLY A 723 52.29 2.99 -26.70
N SER A 724 51.57 4.01 -26.21
CA SER A 724 51.13 5.13 -27.06
C SER A 724 51.95 6.42 -26.90
N ASN A 725 52.66 6.62 -25.77
CA ASN A 725 53.40 7.87 -25.51
C ASN A 725 54.90 7.75 -25.75
N ARG A 726 55.37 6.68 -26.41
CA ARG A 726 56.79 6.51 -26.72
C ARG A 726 57.23 7.58 -27.74
N PRO A 727 58.23 8.42 -27.44
CA PRO A 727 58.72 9.41 -28.39
C PRO A 727 59.24 8.76 -29.68
N LEU A 728 58.78 9.26 -30.83
CA LEU A 728 59.21 8.77 -32.14
C LEU A 728 60.66 9.16 -32.41
N PRO A 729 61.51 8.24 -32.91
CA PRO A 729 62.90 8.58 -33.23
C PRO A 729 62.96 9.68 -34.31
N PRO A 730 63.91 10.63 -34.22
CA PRO A 730 64.14 11.60 -35.28
C PRO A 730 64.47 10.85 -36.59
N PRO A 731 63.98 11.31 -37.75
CA PRO A 731 64.23 10.61 -39.00
C PRO A 731 65.72 10.56 -39.36
N ASP A 732 66.14 9.50 -40.05
CA ASP A 732 67.56 9.15 -40.26
C ASP A 732 68.41 10.29 -40.85
N HIS A 733 67.83 11.14 -41.68
CA HIS A 733 68.51 12.31 -42.24
C HIS A 733 68.86 13.36 -41.17
N VAL A 734 68.05 13.53 -40.12
CA VAL A 734 68.30 14.42 -38.97
C VAL A 734 69.40 13.83 -38.08
N LEU A 735 69.36 12.52 -37.85
CA LEU A 735 70.41 11.80 -37.10
C LEU A 735 71.76 11.86 -37.80
N GLN A 736 71.77 11.72 -39.14
CA GLN A 736 72.98 11.84 -39.97
C GLN A 736 73.48 13.29 -40.02
N ALA A 737 72.58 14.29 -40.13
CA ALA A 737 72.95 15.71 -40.10
C ALA A 737 73.53 16.15 -38.74
N ALA A 738 72.99 15.62 -37.62
CA ALA A 738 73.52 15.87 -36.28
C ALA A 738 74.93 15.25 -36.08
N LYS A 739 75.20 14.08 -36.69
CA LYS A 739 76.48 13.34 -36.62
C LYS A 739 77.50 13.70 -37.72
N ALA A 740 77.12 14.53 -38.70
CA ALA A 740 77.99 14.92 -39.81
C ALA A 740 79.22 15.72 -39.33
N ARG A 741 80.38 15.47 -39.93
CA ARG A 741 81.60 16.27 -39.67
C ARG A 741 81.38 17.72 -40.16
N PRO A 742 81.94 18.73 -39.45
CA PRO A 742 81.78 20.14 -39.84
C PRO A 742 82.29 20.35 -41.28
N GLY A 743 81.38 20.79 -42.18
CA GLY A 743 81.67 21.04 -43.59
C GLY A 743 80.79 20.28 -44.61
N ASN A 744 80.11 19.21 -44.20
CA ASN A 744 79.30 18.37 -45.10
C ASN A 744 77.79 18.74 -45.17
N ALA A 745 77.32 19.70 -44.36
CA ALA A 745 75.92 20.17 -44.33
C ALA A 745 75.87 21.66 -43.93
N ASN A 746 74.75 22.34 -44.21
CA ASN A 746 74.54 23.74 -43.85
C ASN A 746 74.57 23.92 -42.31
N TYR A 747 75.31 24.91 -41.79
CA TYR A 747 75.51 25.10 -40.33
C TYR A 747 74.18 25.30 -39.57
N ALA A 748 73.21 25.96 -40.21
CA ALA A 748 71.86 26.14 -39.67
C ALA A 748 71.08 24.80 -39.54
N GLU A 749 71.24 23.90 -40.51
CA GLU A 749 70.60 22.58 -40.50
C GLU A 749 71.26 21.66 -39.47
N GLN A 750 72.59 21.72 -39.32
CA GLN A 750 73.32 20.92 -38.33
C GLN A 750 73.02 21.37 -36.88
N SER A 751 72.91 22.68 -36.64
CA SER A 751 72.53 23.20 -35.32
C SER A 751 71.08 22.90 -34.99
N SER A 752 70.15 23.06 -35.94
CA SER A 752 68.75 22.67 -35.78
C SER A 752 68.57 21.16 -35.55
N ALA A 753 69.31 20.32 -36.27
CA ALA A 753 69.29 18.86 -36.07
C ALA A 753 69.83 18.45 -34.69
N LYS A 754 70.86 19.12 -34.16
CA LYS A 754 71.37 18.86 -32.80
C LYS A 754 70.35 19.25 -31.72
N VAL A 755 69.67 20.38 -31.88
CA VAL A 755 68.59 20.79 -30.94
C VAL A 755 67.45 19.77 -30.99
N MET A 756 67.00 19.34 -32.17
CA MET A 756 65.96 18.31 -32.29
C MET A 756 66.36 16.97 -31.66
N VAL A 757 67.63 16.55 -31.79
CA VAL A 757 68.14 15.35 -31.13
C VAL A 757 68.18 15.53 -29.61
N GLN A 758 68.58 16.69 -29.12
CA GLN A 758 68.61 17.00 -27.69
C GLN A 758 67.19 17.05 -27.07
N ASP A 759 66.23 17.68 -27.76
CA ASP A 759 64.82 17.72 -27.34
C ASP A 759 64.19 16.31 -27.34
N TYR A 760 64.57 15.48 -28.31
CA TYR A 760 64.18 14.07 -28.35
C TYR A 760 64.77 13.29 -27.17
N GLU A 761 66.07 13.41 -26.90
CA GLU A 761 66.74 12.75 -25.77
C GLU A 761 66.13 13.17 -24.43
N GLN A 762 65.81 14.46 -24.25
CA GLN A 762 65.11 14.95 -23.08
C GLN A 762 63.71 14.35 -22.96
N SER A 763 62.93 14.33 -24.05
CA SER A 763 61.58 13.74 -24.08
C SER A 763 61.60 12.24 -23.79
N VAL A 764 62.61 11.50 -24.26
CA VAL A 764 62.82 10.07 -23.94
C VAL A 764 63.14 9.89 -22.47
N SER A 765 64.02 10.70 -21.90
CA SER A 765 64.37 10.62 -20.47
C SER A 765 63.17 10.91 -19.55
N GLU A 766 62.37 11.92 -19.90
CA GLU A 766 61.14 12.26 -19.19
C GLU A 766 60.10 11.12 -19.29
N PHE A 767 59.91 10.57 -20.50
CA PHE A 767 59.04 9.43 -20.73
C PHE A 767 59.46 8.20 -19.90
N GLU A 768 60.74 7.84 -19.92
CA GLU A 768 61.28 6.70 -19.16
C GLU A 768 61.08 6.87 -17.66
N SER A 769 61.33 8.08 -17.14
CA SER A 769 61.10 8.42 -15.72
C SER A 769 59.63 8.27 -15.30
N VAL A 770 58.70 8.80 -16.11
CA VAL A 770 57.26 8.68 -15.83
C VAL A 770 56.77 7.25 -16.00
N CYS A 771 57.26 6.54 -17.03
CA CYS A 771 56.94 5.14 -17.28
C CYS A 771 57.41 4.25 -16.12
N ALA A 772 58.62 4.46 -15.61
CA ALA A 772 59.17 3.72 -14.47
C ALA A 772 58.34 3.94 -13.20
N LYS A 773 57.89 5.18 -12.93
CA LYS A 773 57.00 5.48 -11.79
C LYS A 773 55.65 4.76 -11.92
N LYS A 774 54.99 4.86 -13.08
CA LYS A 774 53.70 4.19 -13.34
C LYS A 774 53.81 2.68 -13.27
N ARG A 775 54.90 2.12 -13.82
CA ARG A 775 55.23 0.70 -13.75
C ARG A 775 55.38 0.23 -12.31
N LYS A 776 56.17 0.94 -11.50
CA LYS A 776 56.39 0.59 -10.10
C LYS A 776 55.05 0.49 -9.35
N VAL A 777 54.19 1.49 -9.52
CA VAL A 777 52.84 1.51 -8.93
C VAL A 777 51.97 0.35 -9.43
N ALA A 778 52.03 0.02 -10.73
CA ALA A 778 51.30 -1.11 -11.30
C ALA A 778 51.79 -2.46 -10.77
N VAL A 779 53.11 -2.67 -10.72
CA VAL A 779 53.75 -3.89 -10.19
C VAL A 779 53.44 -4.07 -8.71
N GLU A 780 53.57 -3.01 -7.89
CA GLU A 780 53.24 -3.04 -6.46
C GLU A 780 51.77 -3.40 -6.22
N SER A 781 50.86 -2.85 -7.03
CA SER A 781 49.42 -3.11 -6.88
C SER A 781 49.04 -4.52 -7.35
N LEU A 782 49.64 -5.02 -8.43
CA LEU A 782 49.49 -6.41 -8.88
C LEU A 782 50.05 -7.41 -7.86
N LYS A 783 51.23 -7.13 -7.29
CA LYS A 783 51.83 -7.94 -6.20
C LYS A 783 50.95 -7.90 -4.96
N SER A 784 50.42 -6.74 -4.57
CA SER A 784 49.52 -6.59 -3.42
C SER A 784 48.18 -7.34 -3.60
N ALA A 785 47.63 -7.37 -4.82
CA ALA A 785 46.42 -8.15 -5.11
C ALA A 785 46.68 -9.67 -5.08
N LEU A 786 47.84 -10.14 -5.56
CA LEU A 786 48.22 -11.56 -5.55
C LEU A 786 48.59 -12.06 -4.15
N LEU A 787 49.38 -11.27 -3.43
CA LEU A 787 49.90 -11.55 -2.08
C LEU A 787 49.01 -10.92 -1.01
N PHE A 788 47.70 -10.92 -1.24
CA PHE A 788 46.74 -10.39 -0.30
C PHE A 788 46.84 -11.14 1.04
N GLU A 789 46.73 -10.45 2.16
CA GLU A 789 46.91 -11.05 3.48
C GLU A 789 45.98 -12.28 3.65
N LYS A 790 46.59 -13.41 4.01
CA LYS A 790 45.94 -14.73 4.15
C LYS A 790 45.32 -15.31 2.86
N GLY A 791 45.68 -14.77 1.69
CA GLY A 791 45.25 -15.22 0.37
C GLY A 791 44.11 -14.41 -0.25
N TRP A 792 44.17 -14.20 -1.57
CA TRP A 792 43.14 -13.47 -2.32
C TRP A 792 41.90 -14.35 -2.56
N MET A 793 40.71 -13.85 -2.21
CA MET A 793 39.41 -14.55 -2.36
C MET A 793 39.36 -15.94 -1.71
N GLN A 794 39.95 -16.08 -0.52
CA GLN A 794 39.94 -17.31 0.28
C GLN A 794 39.32 -17.06 1.64
N ASP A 795 38.39 -17.92 2.04
CA ASP A 795 37.91 -17.95 3.43
C ASP A 795 38.85 -18.80 4.31
N GLU A 796 38.90 -18.47 5.60
CA GLU A 796 39.58 -19.34 6.57
C GLU A 796 38.70 -20.56 6.85
N LYS A 797 39.29 -21.75 6.81
CA LYS A 797 38.59 -22.97 7.21
C LYS A 797 38.32 -22.92 8.71
N LYS A 798 37.06 -22.82 9.11
CA LYS A 798 36.64 -23.00 10.50
C LYS A 798 36.65 -24.50 10.80
N TYR A 799 37.37 -24.90 11.84
CA TYR A 799 37.34 -26.27 12.36
C TYR A 799 36.46 -26.28 13.60
N ASP A 800 35.48 -27.19 13.65
CA ASP A 800 34.67 -27.38 14.85
C ASP A 800 35.55 -28.03 15.95
N ALA A 801 35.12 -27.97 17.21
CA ALA A 801 35.87 -28.52 18.36
C ALA A 801 36.24 -30.02 18.21
N ASN A 802 35.59 -30.73 17.29
CA ASN A 802 35.83 -32.14 16.97
C ASN A 802 36.66 -32.37 15.69
N GLY A 803 37.18 -31.32 15.04
CA GLY A 803 37.98 -31.44 13.81
C GLY A 803 37.21 -31.87 12.56
N MET A 804 35.88 -31.99 12.63
CA MET A 804 35.01 -32.13 11.48
C MET A 804 34.51 -30.76 11.00
N THR A 805 34.34 -30.60 9.69
CA THR A 805 33.78 -29.42 9.05
C THR A 805 32.37 -29.75 8.56
N GLU A 806 31.34 -29.55 9.38
CA GLU A 806 29.96 -29.52 8.86
C GLU A 806 29.72 -28.14 8.21
N MET A 807 30.03 -28.02 6.91
CA MET A 807 29.76 -26.79 6.16
C MET A 807 28.29 -26.76 5.73
N LYS A 808 27.62 -25.62 5.94
CA LYS A 808 26.27 -25.41 5.41
C LYS A 808 26.30 -25.39 3.88
N GLU A 809 25.23 -25.83 3.23
CA GLU A 809 25.11 -25.84 1.76
C GLU A 809 25.42 -24.46 1.14
N SER A 810 24.94 -23.38 1.76
CA SER A 810 25.22 -21.99 1.37
C SER A 810 26.71 -21.60 1.44
N GLU A 811 27.48 -22.18 2.36
CA GLU A 811 28.92 -21.94 2.50
C GLU A 811 29.71 -22.72 1.45
N SER A 812 29.25 -23.93 1.11
CA SER A 812 29.80 -24.75 0.02
C SER A 812 29.63 -24.06 -1.34
N GLU A 813 28.45 -23.51 -1.62
CA GLU A 813 28.19 -22.71 -2.84
C GLU A 813 29.14 -21.51 -2.94
N ARG A 814 29.27 -20.74 -1.85
CA ARG A 814 30.17 -19.58 -1.81
C ARG A 814 31.63 -19.99 -2.05
N GLN A 815 32.10 -21.08 -1.44
CA GLN A 815 33.45 -21.57 -1.64
C GLN A 815 33.71 -21.97 -3.10
N SER A 816 32.75 -22.66 -3.73
CA SER A 816 32.81 -23.00 -5.16
C SER A 816 32.84 -21.76 -6.06
N GLU A 817 32.02 -20.75 -5.77
CA GLU A 817 32.02 -19.47 -6.48
C GLU A 817 33.38 -18.75 -6.36
N LEU A 818 33.94 -18.68 -5.16
CA LEU A 818 35.25 -18.06 -4.91
C LEU A 818 36.37 -18.80 -5.67
N GLU A 819 36.38 -20.13 -5.64
CA GLU A 819 37.35 -20.93 -6.37
C GLU A 819 37.23 -20.74 -7.89
N ALA A 820 36.01 -20.66 -8.42
CA ALA A 820 35.76 -20.39 -9.83
C ALA A 820 36.26 -19.00 -10.25
N VAL A 821 36.04 -17.97 -9.42
CA VAL A 821 36.58 -16.61 -9.64
C VAL A 821 38.11 -16.65 -9.65
N ARG A 822 38.74 -17.38 -8.72
CA ARG A 822 40.20 -17.49 -8.63
C ARG A 822 40.83 -18.18 -9.82
N LYS A 823 40.21 -19.25 -10.32
CA LYS A 823 40.67 -19.96 -11.52
C LYS A 823 40.80 -19.05 -12.74
N PHE A 824 40.05 -17.96 -12.81
CA PHE A 824 40.18 -16.98 -13.87
C PHE A 824 41.09 -15.81 -13.49
N ALA A 825 40.87 -15.20 -12.32
CA ALA A 825 41.52 -13.94 -11.96
C ALA A 825 43.00 -14.08 -11.59
N VAL A 826 43.40 -15.18 -10.94
CA VAL A 826 44.79 -15.40 -10.52
C VAL A 826 45.71 -15.58 -11.74
N PRO A 827 45.42 -16.47 -12.71
CA PRO A 827 46.22 -16.56 -13.93
C PRO A 827 46.30 -15.24 -14.67
N GLN A 828 45.20 -14.50 -14.76
CA GLN A 828 45.19 -13.19 -15.41
C GLN A 828 46.14 -12.19 -14.73
N LEU A 829 46.06 -12.04 -13.40
CA LEU A 829 46.93 -11.13 -12.65
C LEU A 829 48.42 -11.50 -12.80
N VAL A 830 48.75 -12.79 -12.72
CA VAL A 830 50.12 -13.28 -12.91
C VAL A 830 50.62 -12.97 -14.32
N MET A 831 49.77 -13.18 -15.34
CA MET A 831 50.13 -12.90 -16.73
C MET A 831 50.32 -11.41 -17.01
N LEU A 832 49.53 -10.53 -16.39
CA LEU A 832 49.70 -9.07 -16.47
C LEU A 832 50.94 -8.59 -15.70
N LEU A 833 51.23 -9.19 -14.54
CA LEU A 833 52.44 -8.89 -13.77
C LEU A 833 53.70 -9.31 -14.54
N HIS A 834 53.70 -10.49 -15.15
CA HIS A 834 54.78 -10.91 -16.04
C HIS A 834 54.94 -9.93 -17.21
N GLN A 835 53.84 -9.55 -17.87
CA GLN A 835 53.89 -8.58 -18.97
C GLN A 835 54.52 -7.26 -18.51
N ALA A 836 54.06 -6.72 -17.38
CA ALA A 836 54.58 -5.48 -16.83
C ALA A 836 56.08 -5.52 -16.52
N LEU A 837 56.60 -6.66 -16.03
CA LEU A 837 58.03 -6.84 -15.75
C LEU A 837 58.84 -7.09 -17.03
N HIS A 838 58.34 -7.92 -17.94
CA HIS A 838 59.02 -8.30 -19.19
C HIS A 838 59.15 -7.11 -20.16
N ASP A 839 58.05 -6.42 -20.46
CA ASP A 839 58.05 -5.27 -21.39
C ASP A 839 58.91 -4.11 -20.84
N SER A 840 59.13 -4.12 -19.53
CA SER A 840 59.93 -3.15 -18.79
C SER A 840 61.42 -3.49 -18.70
N GLY A 841 61.84 -4.66 -19.21
CA GLY A 841 63.22 -5.14 -19.17
C GLY A 841 63.69 -5.71 -17.82
N LEU A 842 62.77 -5.91 -16.87
CA LEU A 842 63.05 -6.48 -15.54
C LEU A 842 62.90 -8.01 -15.58
N TYR A 843 63.70 -8.66 -16.41
CA TYR A 843 63.53 -10.07 -16.72
C TYR A 843 63.86 -11.02 -15.54
N SER A 844 64.77 -10.63 -14.64
CA SER A 844 65.08 -11.39 -13.43
C SER A 844 63.86 -11.49 -12.49
N GLU A 845 63.22 -10.35 -12.20
CA GLU A 845 61.98 -10.30 -11.40
C GLU A 845 60.83 -11.06 -12.09
N ALA A 846 60.78 -11.05 -13.43
CA ALA A 846 59.79 -11.81 -14.18
C ALA A 846 59.96 -13.33 -14.03
N MET A 847 61.20 -13.82 -13.90
CA MET A 847 61.49 -15.24 -13.63
C MET A 847 61.16 -15.64 -12.20
N GLU A 848 61.41 -14.75 -11.22
CA GLU A 848 61.08 -14.97 -9.81
C GLU A 848 59.57 -15.22 -9.58
N LEU A 849 58.70 -14.79 -10.50
CA LEU A 849 57.27 -15.11 -10.46
C LEU A 849 56.99 -16.62 -10.44
N ALA A 850 57.85 -17.47 -11.02
CA ALA A 850 57.69 -18.93 -10.91
C ALA A 850 57.70 -19.39 -9.45
N ASN A 851 58.61 -18.83 -8.64
CA ASN A 851 58.72 -19.15 -7.22
C ASN A 851 57.51 -18.63 -6.45
N VAL A 852 57.01 -17.44 -6.81
CA VAL A 852 55.80 -16.87 -6.19
C VAL A 852 54.56 -17.72 -6.48
N VAL A 853 54.40 -18.24 -7.70
CA VAL A 853 53.26 -19.10 -8.07
C VAL A 853 53.36 -20.48 -7.42
N ALA A 854 54.58 -21.03 -7.33
CA ALA A 854 54.87 -22.33 -6.72
C ALA A 854 54.88 -22.30 -5.18
N ALA A 855 54.86 -21.13 -4.55
CA ALA A 855 54.91 -20.99 -3.11
C ALA A 855 53.70 -21.67 -2.41
N GLU A 856 54.00 -22.45 -1.38
CA GLU A 856 53.01 -23.14 -0.54
C GLU A 856 52.18 -22.18 0.32
N GLU A 857 52.67 -20.96 0.54
CA GLU A 857 52.02 -19.95 1.39
C GLU A 857 50.64 -19.53 0.86
N PHE A 858 50.54 -19.28 -0.46
CA PHE A 858 49.30 -18.82 -1.11
C PHE A 858 48.69 -19.85 -2.06
N LYS A 859 49.43 -20.93 -2.38
CA LYS A 859 49.03 -22.05 -3.25
C LYS A 859 48.41 -21.58 -4.57
N LEU A 860 49.00 -20.56 -5.18
CA LEU A 860 48.48 -19.94 -6.40
C LEU A 860 48.43 -20.93 -7.57
N PHE A 861 49.34 -21.91 -7.61
CA PHE A 861 49.38 -22.98 -8.60
C PHE A 861 48.06 -23.78 -8.72
N ASN A 862 47.27 -23.92 -7.64
CA ASN A 862 45.97 -24.61 -7.68
C ASN A 862 44.90 -23.87 -8.49
N SER A 863 45.12 -22.58 -8.77
CA SER A 863 44.19 -21.76 -9.56
C SER A 863 44.45 -21.86 -11.07
N PHE A 864 45.52 -22.51 -11.51
CA PHE A 864 45.86 -22.62 -12.92
C PHE A 864 45.29 -23.90 -13.54
N GLY A 865 44.62 -23.77 -14.67
CA GLY A 865 44.37 -24.89 -15.57
C GLY A 865 45.63 -25.33 -16.31
N ALA A 866 45.63 -26.55 -16.86
CA ALA A 866 46.79 -27.09 -17.59
C ALA A 866 47.21 -26.23 -18.81
N ALA A 867 46.26 -25.53 -19.45
CA ALA A 867 46.54 -24.64 -20.57
C ALA A 867 47.16 -23.31 -20.10
N GLU A 868 46.63 -22.72 -19.04
CA GLU A 868 47.12 -21.46 -18.47
C GLU A 868 48.53 -21.62 -17.88
N MET A 869 48.78 -22.75 -17.20
CA MET A 869 50.11 -23.06 -16.69
C MET A 869 51.14 -23.20 -17.82
N ARG A 870 50.78 -23.88 -18.92
CA ARG A 870 51.64 -23.96 -20.11
C ARG A 870 51.92 -22.58 -20.71
N ALA A 871 50.90 -21.73 -20.82
CA ALA A 871 51.06 -20.37 -21.32
C ALA A 871 51.96 -19.51 -20.42
N PHE A 872 51.84 -19.66 -19.10
CA PHE A 872 52.68 -18.98 -18.12
C PHE A 872 54.14 -19.42 -18.21
N LEU A 873 54.41 -20.73 -18.22
CA LEU A 873 55.77 -21.27 -18.34
C LEU A 873 56.44 -20.87 -19.66
N ALA A 874 55.69 -20.83 -20.76
CA ALA A 874 56.19 -20.34 -22.05
C ALA A 874 56.64 -18.87 -21.99
N ARG A 875 55.89 -18.02 -21.25
CA ARG A 875 56.28 -16.61 -21.03
C ARG A 875 57.52 -16.49 -20.14
N ILE A 876 57.63 -17.29 -19.09
CA ILE A 876 58.86 -17.32 -18.27
C ILE A 876 60.07 -17.76 -19.11
N ALA A 877 59.90 -18.73 -20.01
CA ALA A 877 60.96 -19.13 -20.94
C ALA A 877 61.37 -17.98 -21.88
N SER A 878 60.43 -17.15 -22.34
CA SER A 878 60.80 -15.95 -23.13
C SER A 878 61.60 -14.93 -22.31
N SER A 879 61.29 -14.78 -21.01
CA SER A 879 62.05 -13.90 -20.11
C SER A 879 63.45 -14.45 -19.82
N SER A 880 63.61 -15.78 -19.68
CA SER A 880 64.93 -16.39 -19.47
C SER A 880 65.84 -16.24 -20.69
N ILE A 881 65.29 -16.37 -21.90
CA ILE A 881 66.01 -16.08 -23.16
C ILE A 881 66.44 -14.60 -23.18
N ALA A 882 65.57 -13.67 -22.79
CA ALA A 882 65.89 -12.25 -22.77
C ALA A 882 66.99 -11.89 -21.74
N VAL A 883 67.03 -12.56 -20.57
CA VAL A 883 68.14 -12.44 -19.61
C VAL A 883 69.46 -12.92 -20.24
N ALA A 884 69.42 -14.07 -20.93
CA ALA A 884 70.59 -14.62 -21.60
C ALA A 884 71.07 -13.68 -22.73
N ASP A 885 70.17 -13.09 -23.51
CA ASP A 885 70.51 -12.11 -24.53
C ASP A 885 71.12 -10.83 -23.95
N GLN A 886 70.63 -10.35 -22.80
CA GLN A 886 71.21 -9.19 -22.11
C GLN A 886 72.62 -9.49 -21.58
N SER A 887 72.86 -10.68 -21.00
CA SER A 887 74.17 -11.05 -20.48
C SER A 887 75.20 -11.24 -21.60
N VAL A 888 74.79 -11.85 -22.72
CA VAL A 888 75.63 -12.02 -23.92
C VAL A 888 75.99 -10.66 -24.53
N LYS A 889 75.03 -9.73 -24.63
CA LYS A 889 75.30 -8.35 -25.11
C LYS A 889 76.22 -7.56 -24.18
N ALA A 890 76.07 -7.71 -22.85
CA ALA A 890 76.91 -7.03 -21.87
C ALA A 890 78.36 -7.56 -21.86
N GLN A 891 78.58 -8.82 -22.22
CA GLN A 891 79.89 -9.48 -22.23
C GLN A 891 80.58 -9.48 -23.62
N GLY A 892 79.92 -8.98 -24.68
CA GLY A 892 80.52 -8.84 -26.01
C GLY A 892 80.83 -10.15 -26.74
N LEU A 893 80.17 -11.25 -26.38
CA LEU A 893 80.43 -12.59 -26.94
C LEU A 893 79.43 -12.93 -28.07
N GLN A 894 79.91 -13.61 -29.12
CA GLN A 894 79.04 -14.23 -30.14
C GLN A 894 78.34 -15.47 -29.57
N ARG A 895 77.09 -15.69 -29.98
CA ARG A 895 76.22 -16.81 -29.57
C ARG A 895 76.95 -18.16 -29.63
N PRO A 896 76.99 -18.94 -28.54
CA PRO A 896 77.07 -20.38 -28.63
C PRO A 896 75.64 -20.94 -28.64
N TYR A 897 75.31 -21.85 -29.57
CA TYR A 897 74.02 -22.56 -29.69
C TYR A 897 72.90 -21.86 -30.47
N GLU A 898 73.05 -21.83 -31.79
CA GLU A 898 71.91 -22.15 -32.66
C GLU A 898 71.86 -23.68 -32.80
N GLY A 899 70.79 -24.29 -32.29
CA GLY A 899 70.53 -25.74 -32.39
C GLY A 899 70.62 -26.45 -31.03
N THR A 900 69.61 -27.28 -30.76
CA THR A 900 69.57 -28.33 -29.72
C THR A 900 69.45 -27.90 -28.24
N PHE A 901 68.35 -27.23 -27.90
CA PHE A 901 67.80 -27.36 -26.53
C PHE A 901 66.26 -27.36 -26.49
N PHE A 902 65.59 -26.82 -27.51
CA PHE A 902 64.13 -26.74 -27.55
C PHE A 902 63.41 -27.97 -28.13
N GLU A 903 64.11 -28.89 -28.80
CA GLU A 903 63.50 -30.13 -29.31
C GLU A 903 63.27 -31.19 -28.22
N GLU A 904 63.95 -31.11 -27.06
CA GLU A 904 63.76 -32.06 -25.95
C GLU A 904 62.71 -31.60 -24.91
N LEU A 905 62.19 -30.36 -25.02
CA LEU A 905 61.15 -29.82 -24.12
C LEU A 905 59.73 -29.83 -24.75
N GLN A 906 59.61 -30.25 -26.02
CA GLN A 906 58.32 -30.42 -26.71
C GLN A 906 57.82 -31.87 -26.77
N SER A 907 58.57 -32.85 -26.27
CA SER A 907 58.08 -34.21 -25.95
C SER A 907 57.66 -34.29 -24.49
#